data_AF-A0A852M273-F1
#
_entry.id   AF-A0A852M273-F1
#
_cell.length_a   1.000
_cell.length_b   1.000
_cell.length_c   1.000
_cell.angle_alpha   90.00
_cell.angle_beta   90.00
_cell.angle_gamma   90.00
#
_symmetry.space_group_name_H-M   'P 1'
#
loop_
_entity.id
_entity.type
_entity.pdbx_description
1 polymer ?
#
loop_
_entity_poly.entity_id
_entity_poly.type
_entity_poly.pdbx_seq_one_letter_code
_entity_poly.pdbx_strand_id
1 'polypeptide(L)'
;QGILCEGLEDVKQFFKANGSCRLPLSPSLLVKGIVPRDCSYFNSNAVPLKLSFQNVDPLGENIRVIFKCGDDLRQDMLTLQMIRIMNKIWVQEGLDMRMVIFRCFSTGRGRGMVEMIPNAETLRKIQVEHGVTGSFKDRPLADWLQKHNPEEDEYEKAVENFIYSCAGCCVATYVLGICDRHNDNIMLKTTGHMFHIDFGRFLGHAQMFGNIKRDRAPFVFTSDMAYVINGGDKPSSRFHDFVDLCCQAYNLIRKHTHLFLNLLGLMLSCGIPELSDLEDLKYVYDALRPQDSDADATTYFTRLIESSLGSVATKLNFFIHNLAQMKFTGSDARPTLSFAPRVHTIKTSGRIRDVFLCRHERVFNPSKGYSYVVKVQRESPSDVAFVQRTFEEFQELHNKLRLLFPSSLLPRYPRRPSQTLGAPHWPRALLSIRPHSFPSRFVLGRSRGEAVAERRKEELNGYIWHLIHAAPEVAECDLIYTFFHPLPRDEKAAGTNPAPKAADATWARSLGKVGGEVKLSISYKNNKLFIMVMHIRGLPPLQDGNDPDPYVKTYLLPDPQKTTKRKTKVARKTCNPTYNEMLVYDGIPRGDLQQRELRLSVLSEEGFWENILLGEVGIRLRDLDLAQEKMGWFALGSRGHGTL
;
A
#
# COMPACT_ATOMS: atom_id res chain seq x y z
N GLN A 1 -9.36 -34.81 -8.44
CA GLN A 1 -9.03 -35.78 -7.37
C GLN A 1 -8.73 -37.18 -7.91
N GLY A 2 -9.62 -37.82 -8.69
CA GLY A 2 -9.42 -39.20 -9.17
C GLY A 2 -8.09 -39.45 -9.91
N ILE A 3 -7.78 -38.61 -10.91
CA ILE A 3 -6.51 -38.68 -11.69
C ILE A 3 -5.27 -38.56 -10.78
N LEU A 4 -5.33 -37.70 -9.75
CA LEU A 4 -4.21 -37.56 -8.81
C LEU A 4 -4.03 -38.85 -8.00
N CYS A 5 -5.11 -39.40 -7.45
CA CYS A 5 -5.03 -40.62 -6.65
C CYS A 5 -4.47 -41.80 -7.44
N GLU A 6 -4.84 -41.93 -8.72
CA GLU A 6 -4.32 -42.94 -9.63
C GLU A 6 -2.81 -42.74 -9.88
N GLY A 7 -2.39 -41.53 -10.24
CA GLY A 7 -0.97 -41.22 -10.46
C GLY A 7 -0.10 -41.34 -9.19
N LEU A 8 -0.68 -41.19 -7.99
CA LEU A 8 0.03 -41.41 -6.74
C LEU A 8 0.21 -42.89 -6.37
N GLU A 9 -0.44 -43.82 -7.07
CA GLU A 9 -0.26 -45.25 -6.80
C GLU A 9 1.15 -45.73 -7.18
N ASP A 10 1.71 -45.22 -8.27
CA ASP A 10 3.11 -45.48 -8.65
C ASP A 10 4.09 -45.03 -7.58
N VAL A 11 3.82 -43.86 -6.97
CA VAL A 11 4.65 -43.32 -5.87
C VAL A 11 4.54 -44.21 -4.63
N LYS A 12 3.33 -44.71 -4.30
CA LYS A 12 3.19 -45.69 -3.20
C LYS A 12 3.94 -46.98 -3.50
N GLN A 13 3.85 -47.48 -4.73
CA GLN A 13 4.52 -48.71 -5.14
C GLN A 13 6.04 -48.55 -5.05
N PHE A 14 6.57 -47.40 -5.44
CA PHE A 14 7.98 -47.04 -5.21
C PHE A 14 8.37 -47.16 -3.74
N PHE A 15 7.58 -46.61 -2.81
CA PHE A 15 7.88 -46.71 -1.38
C PHE A 15 7.71 -48.12 -0.82
N LYS A 16 6.77 -48.92 -1.35
CA LYS A 16 6.68 -50.35 -1.00
C LYS A 16 7.93 -51.13 -1.42
N ALA A 17 8.52 -50.81 -2.58
CA ALA A 17 9.70 -51.49 -3.09
C ALA A 17 11.00 -51.01 -2.39
N ASN A 18 11.13 -49.70 -2.15
CA ASN A 18 12.40 -49.09 -1.71
C ASN A 18 12.44 -48.73 -0.22
N GLY A 19 11.30 -48.75 0.47
CA GLY A 19 11.16 -48.44 1.90
C GLY A 19 11.25 -46.95 2.24
N SER A 20 12.26 -46.23 1.74
CA SER A 20 12.41 -44.78 1.99
C SER A 20 13.21 -44.07 0.90
N CYS A 21 13.10 -42.74 0.82
CA CYS A 21 13.95 -41.91 -0.02
C CYS A 21 14.19 -40.53 0.60
N ARG A 22 15.26 -39.86 0.16
CA ARG A 22 15.56 -38.47 0.55
C ARG A 22 14.98 -37.51 -0.47
N LEU A 23 14.38 -36.42 0.00
CA LEU A 23 13.83 -35.39 -0.89
C LEU A 23 14.95 -34.49 -1.46
N PRO A 24 14.89 -34.09 -2.75
CA PRO A 24 15.86 -33.19 -3.36
C PRO A 24 16.03 -31.83 -2.67
N LEU A 25 15.00 -31.37 -1.94
CA LEU A 25 15.03 -30.09 -1.22
C LEU A 25 16.11 -30.04 -0.14
N SER A 26 16.37 -31.16 0.55
CA SER A 26 17.43 -31.28 1.54
C SER A 26 17.73 -32.74 1.81
N PRO A 27 19.02 -33.16 1.87
CA PRO A 27 19.38 -34.53 2.18
C PRO A 27 18.92 -34.95 3.58
N SER A 28 18.63 -34.02 4.50
CA SER A 28 18.09 -34.35 5.83
C SER A 28 16.64 -34.81 5.82
N LEU A 29 15.88 -34.55 4.74
CA LEU A 29 14.46 -34.88 4.65
C LEU A 29 14.28 -36.30 4.12
N LEU A 30 14.17 -37.26 5.03
CA LEU A 30 13.95 -38.67 4.73
C LEU A 30 12.47 -39.04 4.87
N VAL A 31 11.88 -39.60 3.82
CA VAL A 31 10.46 -39.96 3.75
C VAL A 31 10.26 -41.45 3.45
N LYS A 32 9.19 -42.06 3.96
CA LYS A 32 8.86 -43.49 3.78
C LYS A 32 7.57 -43.77 3.03
N GLY A 33 6.85 -42.74 2.63
CA GLY A 33 5.55 -42.90 1.99
C GLY A 33 4.96 -41.58 1.57
N ILE A 34 3.89 -41.66 0.78
CA ILE A 34 3.05 -40.51 0.41
C ILE A 34 1.69 -40.65 1.12
N VAL A 35 1.07 -39.52 1.45
CA VAL A 35 -0.23 -39.43 2.12
C VAL A 35 -1.25 -38.85 1.12
N PRO A 36 -1.94 -39.68 0.31
CA PRO A 36 -2.74 -39.20 -0.82
C PRO A 36 -3.89 -38.27 -0.43
N ARG A 37 -4.48 -38.51 0.74
CA ARG A 37 -5.58 -37.72 1.31
C ARG A 37 -5.18 -36.27 1.61
N ASP A 38 -3.90 -36.00 1.80
CA ASP A 38 -3.36 -34.65 2.04
C ASP A 38 -2.79 -34.01 0.77
N CYS A 39 -2.83 -34.73 -0.36
CA CYS A 39 -2.35 -34.27 -1.66
C CYS A 39 -3.48 -33.61 -2.45
N SER A 40 -3.16 -32.55 -3.18
CA SER A 40 -4.13 -31.81 -3.99
C SER A 40 -3.45 -31.04 -5.11
N TYR A 41 -4.25 -30.42 -5.99
CA TYR A 41 -3.75 -29.38 -6.90
C TYR A 41 -3.93 -28.02 -6.25
N PHE A 42 -3.08 -27.05 -6.60
CA PHE A 42 -3.38 -25.65 -6.37
C PHE A 42 -4.21 -25.10 -7.53
N ASN A 43 -5.21 -24.29 -7.19
CA ASN A 43 -6.06 -23.60 -8.17
C ASN A 43 -5.30 -22.38 -8.73
N SER A 44 -4.39 -22.63 -9.67
CA SER A 44 -3.60 -21.61 -10.37
C SER A 44 -3.39 -22.02 -11.83
N ASN A 45 -2.89 -21.12 -12.67
CA ASN A 45 -2.73 -21.37 -14.10
C ASN A 45 -1.76 -22.54 -14.41
N ALA A 46 -0.70 -22.70 -13.62
CA ALA A 46 0.28 -23.78 -13.76
C ALA A 46 -0.13 -25.08 -13.05
N VAL A 47 -1.25 -25.08 -12.32
CA VAL A 47 -1.84 -26.23 -11.61
C VAL A 47 -0.81 -27.09 -10.85
N PRO A 48 0.05 -26.51 -9.99
CA PRO A 48 1.10 -27.27 -9.32
C PRO A 48 0.51 -28.24 -8.28
N LEU A 49 1.27 -29.29 -7.98
CA LEU A 49 0.89 -30.36 -7.07
C LEU A 49 1.30 -30.03 -5.63
N LYS A 50 0.35 -30.09 -4.70
CA LYS A 50 0.62 -30.20 -3.27
C LYS A 50 0.80 -31.67 -2.93
N LEU A 51 1.99 -32.05 -2.48
CA LEU A 51 2.33 -33.41 -2.05
C LEU A 51 2.62 -33.43 -0.56
N SER A 52 2.15 -34.48 0.12
CA SER A 52 2.37 -34.71 1.55
C SER A 52 3.05 -36.06 1.74
N PHE A 53 4.27 -36.05 2.25
CA PHE A 53 5.08 -37.24 2.48
C PHE A 53 5.14 -37.60 3.96
N GLN A 54 5.10 -38.89 4.26
CA GLN A 54 5.27 -39.38 5.62
C GLN A 54 6.74 -39.31 6.01
N ASN A 55 7.03 -38.60 7.10
CA ASN A 55 8.36 -38.51 7.68
C ASN A 55 8.80 -39.88 8.20
N VAL A 56 10.08 -40.22 8.02
CA VAL A 56 10.65 -41.42 8.65
C VAL A 56 10.72 -41.26 10.16
N ASP A 57 11.06 -40.05 10.63
CA ASP A 57 11.06 -39.72 12.06
C ASP A 57 9.64 -39.89 12.63
N PRO A 58 9.44 -40.80 13.60
CA PRO A 58 8.13 -41.06 14.19
C PRO A 58 7.57 -39.86 14.99
N LEU A 59 8.42 -38.92 15.41
CA LEU A 59 8.01 -37.68 16.09
C LEU A 59 7.83 -36.51 15.11
N GLY A 60 8.25 -36.68 13.86
CA GLY A 60 8.19 -35.63 12.84
C GLY A 60 6.83 -35.54 12.16
N GLU A 61 6.38 -34.31 11.89
CA GLU A 61 5.20 -34.08 11.06
C GLU A 61 5.42 -34.51 9.60
N ASN A 62 4.31 -34.72 8.87
CA ASN A 62 4.36 -34.96 7.43
C ASN A 62 5.05 -33.82 6.68
N ILE A 63 5.95 -34.17 5.76
CA ILE A 63 6.73 -33.22 4.98
C ILE A 63 5.90 -32.82 3.75
N ARG A 64 5.49 -31.55 3.70
CA ARG A 64 4.69 -31.00 2.60
C ARG A 64 5.56 -30.26 1.60
N VAL A 65 5.38 -30.56 0.32
CA VAL A 65 6.12 -29.93 -0.77
C VAL A 65 5.16 -29.56 -1.90
N ILE A 66 5.54 -28.54 -2.65
CA ILE A 66 4.90 -28.15 -3.90
C ILE A 66 5.75 -28.70 -5.04
N PHE A 67 5.19 -29.52 -5.90
CA PHE A 67 5.84 -29.96 -7.13
C PHE A 67 5.29 -29.15 -8.31
N LYS A 68 6.17 -28.41 -8.98
CA LYS A 68 5.85 -27.58 -10.15
C LYS A 68 6.34 -28.29 -11.41
N CYS A 69 5.49 -28.29 -12.44
CA CYS A 69 5.80 -28.79 -13.78
C CYS A 69 5.32 -27.75 -14.80
N GLY A 70 6.20 -27.34 -15.72
CA GLY A 70 5.99 -26.23 -16.64
C GLY A 70 6.82 -24.97 -16.31
N ASP A 71 7.28 -24.83 -15.07
CA ASP A 71 8.00 -23.64 -14.58
C ASP A 71 9.52 -23.87 -14.48
N ASP A 72 10.31 -22.86 -14.83
CA ASP A 72 11.76 -22.89 -14.67
C ASP A 72 12.21 -22.41 -13.28
N LEU A 73 12.29 -23.35 -12.34
CA LEU A 73 12.67 -23.06 -10.96
C LEU A 73 14.13 -22.62 -10.75
N ARG A 74 14.96 -22.58 -11.80
CA ARG A 74 16.32 -22.03 -11.70
C ARG A 74 16.31 -20.56 -11.29
N GLN A 75 15.28 -19.82 -11.70
CA GLN A 75 15.07 -18.41 -11.33
C GLN A 75 14.77 -18.25 -9.83
N ASP A 76 13.85 -19.06 -9.31
CA ASP A 76 13.53 -19.10 -7.88
C ASP A 76 14.75 -19.49 -7.04
N MET A 77 15.50 -20.51 -7.48
CA MET A 77 16.72 -20.95 -6.80
C MET A 77 17.75 -19.83 -6.72
N LEU A 78 18.02 -19.15 -7.84
CA LEU A 78 18.97 -18.04 -7.88
C LEU A 78 18.51 -16.89 -6.98
N THR A 79 17.24 -16.49 -7.09
CA THR A 79 16.66 -15.40 -6.28
C THR A 79 16.74 -15.72 -4.79
N LEU A 80 16.30 -16.91 -4.37
CA LEU A 80 16.39 -17.37 -2.99
C LEU A 80 17.84 -17.43 -2.50
N GLN A 81 18.78 -17.81 -3.36
CA GLN A 81 20.20 -17.81 -3.02
C GLN A 81 20.74 -16.39 -2.78
N MET A 82 20.35 -15.41 -3.61
CA MET A 82 20.71 -14.01 -3.38
C MET A 82 20.10 -13.49 -2.06
N ILE A 83 18.83 -13.84 -1.77
CA ILE A 83 18.17 -13.49 -0.50
C ILE A 83 18.87 -14.14 0.70
N ARG A 84 19.35 -15.38 0.60
CA ARG A 84 20.16 -16.03 1.67
C ARG A 84 21.43 -15.25 1.95
N ILE A 85 22.09 -14.74 0.92
CA ILE A 85 23.31 -13.96 1.06
C ILE A 85 22.99 -12.60 1.69
N MET A 86 21.91 -11.93 1.27
CA MET A 86 21.43 -10.70 1.93
C MET A 86 21.18 -10.93 3.43
N ASN A 87 20.44 -11.99 3.76
CA ASN A 87 20.14 -12.34 5.15
C ASN A 87 21.40 -12.64 5.96
N LYS A 88 22.38 -13.33 5.36
CA LYS A 88 23.67 -13.58 6.03
C LYS A 88 24.42 -12.28 6.32
N ILE A 89 24.46 -11.35 5.37
CA ILE A 89 25.09 -10.03 5.57
C ILE A 89 24.38 -9.27 6.70
N TRP A 90 23.05 -9.20 6.67
CA TRP A 90 22.30 -8.50 7.72
C TRP A 90 22.56 -9.09 9.11
N VAL A 91 22.48 -10.41 9.26
CA VAL A 91 22.72 -11.08 10.56
C VAL A 91 24.16 -10.87 11.04
N GLN A 92 25.16 -10.86 10.14
CA GLN A 92 26.55 -10.59 10.50
C GLN A 92 26.76 -9.18 11.07
N GLU A 93 25.96 -8.22 10.60
CA GLU A 93 25.96 -6.82 11.07
C GLU A 93 25.01 -6.60 12.27
N GLY A 94 24.49 -7.68 12.87
CA GLY A 94 23.57 -7.63 14.01
C GLY A 94 22.14 -7.27 13.67
N LEU A 95 21.75 -7.33 12.39
CA LEU A 95 20.41 -7.01 11.91
C LEU A 95 19.65 -8.27 11.49
N ASP A 96 18.80 -8.81 12.37
CA ASP A 96 17.94 -9.93 12.02
C ASP A 96 16.63 -9.45 11.38
N MET A 97 16.55 -9.54 10.06
CA MET A 97 15.37 -9.13 9.28
C MET A 97 14.23 -10.16 9.33
N ARG A 98 14.36 -11.26 10.07
CA ARG A 98 13.32 -12.30 10.24
C ARG A 98 12.81 -12.86 8.90
N MET A 99 13.73 -13.01 7.95
CA MET A 99 13.41 -13.47 6.59
C MET A 99 12.95 -14.94 6.60
N VAL A 100 11.82 -15.23 5.98
CA VAL A 100 11.42 -16.61 5.69
C VAL A 100 12.02 -17.01 4.34
N ILE A 101 13.03 -17.87 4.39
CA ILE A 101 13.73 -18.34 3.20
C ILE A 101 13.49 -19.84 3.01
N PHE A 102 12.52 -20.18 2.17
CA PHE A 102 12.17 -21.56 1.87
C PHE A 102 13.17 -22.22 0.90
N ARG A 103 13.11 -23.55 0.82
CA ARG A 103 13.91 -24.33 -0.12
C ARG A 103 13.18 -24.48 -1.46
N CYS A 104 13.94 -24.37 -2.53
CA CYS A 104 13.50 -24.59 -3.89
C CYS A 104 14.61 -25.36 -4.61
N PHE A 105 14.24 -26.35 -5.42
CA PHE A 105 15.19 -27.17 -6.15
C PHE A 105 14.62 -27.61 -7.49
N SER A 106 15.29 -27.25 -8.58
CA SER A 106 15.00 -27.74 -9.93
C SER A 106 15.49 -29.18 -10.05
N THR A 107 14.59 -30.10 -10.41
CA THR A 107 14.91 -31.53 -10.61
C THR A 107 15.09 -31.87 -12.09
N GLY A 108 14.93 -30.89 -12.98
CA GLY A 108 15.10 -31.03 -14.42
C GLY A 108 14.49 -29.84 -15.16
N ARG A 109 14.51 -29.91 -16.50
CA ARG A 109 13.96 -28.85 -17.36
C ARG A 109 12.47 -28.64 -17.08
N GLY A 110 12.11 -27.42 -16.69
CA GLY A 110 10.72 -27.01 -16.44
C GLY A 110 10.05 -27.76 -15.29
N ARG A 111 10.81 -28.32 -14.34
CA ARG A 111 10.22 -29.04 -13.20
C ARG A 111 11.08 -28.97 -11.96
N GLY A 112 10.43 -29.06 -10.81
CA GLY A 112 11.12 -29.17 -9.53
C GLY A 112 10.20 -29.10 -8.32
N MET A 113 10.82 -28.95 -7.15
CA MET A 113 10.17 -28.96 -5.86
C MET A 113 10.40 -27.66 -5.11
N VAL A 114 9.38 -27.23 -4.38
CA VAL A 114 9.40 -26.07 -3.48
C VAL A 114 8.89 -26.51 -2.11
N GLU A 115 9.56 -26.09 -1.05
CA GLU A 115 9.14 -26.31 0.33
C GLU A 115 7.83 -25.56 0.62
N MET A 116 6.87 -26.26 1.24
CA MET A 116 5.62 -25.63 1.65
C MET A 116 5.76 -25.08 3.07
N ILE A 117 5.67 -23.76 3.22
CA ILE A 117 5.72 -23.12 4.54
C ILE A 117 4.40 -23.34 5.29
N PRO A 118 4.42 -23.93 6.50
CA PRO A 118 3.21 -24.16 7.28
C PRO A 118 2.68 -22.86 7.89
N ASN A 119 1.38 -22.87 8.23
CA ASN A 119 0.69 -21.77 8.93
C ASN A 119 0.85 -20.41 8.24
N ALA A 120 0.84 -20.42 6.91
CA ALA A 120 0.97 -19.23 6.08
C ALA A 120 -0.20 -19.15 5.09
N GLU A 121 -0.69 -17.93 4.85
CA GLU A 121 -1.74 -17.66 3.88
C GLU A 121 -1.34 -16.52 2.96
N THR A 122 -1.84 -16.51 1.71
CA THR A 122 -1.58 -15.41 0.79
C THR A 122 -2.31 -14.15 1.24
N LEU A 123 -1.75 -12.97 1.00
CA LEU A 123 -2.42 -11.71 1.34
C LEU A 123 -3.77 -11.59 0.64
N ARG A 124 -3.90 -12.12 -0.59
CA ARG A 124 -5.21 -12.21 -1.26
C ARG A 124 -6.23 -12.96 -0.41
N LYS A 125 -5.89 -14.16 0.07
CA LYS A 125 -6.83 -14.99 0.83
C LYS A 125 -7.31 -14.23 2.08
N ILE A 126 -6.38 -13.59 2.78
CA ILE A 126 -6.66 -12.76 3.96
C ILE A 126 -7.56 -11.57 3.61
N GLN A 127 -7.21 -10.80 2.57
CA GLN A 127 -7.97 -9.62 2.16
C GLN A 127 -9.39 -9.97 1.68
N VAL A 128 -9.57 -11.12 1.01
CA VAL A 128 -10.88 -11.56 0.51
C VAL A 128 -11.82 -11.96 1.64
N GLU A 129 -11.34 -12.28 2.86
CA GLU A 129 -12.21 -12.45 4.05
C GLU A 129 -13.03 -11.18 4.33
N HIS A 130 -12.51 -10.00 3.97
CA HIS A 130 -13.20 -8.72 4.08
C HIS A 130 -13.95 -8.31 2.78
N GLY A 131 -14.18 -9.27 1.89
CA GLY A 131 -14.86 -9.11 0.59
C GLY A 131 -13.90 -8.83 -0.57
N VAL A 132 -14.44 -8.80 -1.80
CA VAL A 132 -13.66 -8.61 -3.05
C VAL A 132 -12.88 -7.29 -3.07
N THR A 133 -13.36 -6.27 -2.36
CA THR A 133 -12.71 -4.96 -2.20
C THR A 133 -11.79 -4.88 -0.98
N GLY A 134 -11.54 -6.00 -0.28
CA GLY A 134 -10.71 -6.03 0.92
C GLY A 134 -9.28 -5.53 0.72
N SER A 135 -8.73 -5.64 -0.50
CA SER A 135 -7.42 -5.06 -0.86
C SER A 135 -7.36 -3.53 -0.82
N PHE A 136 -8.51 -2.85 -0.67
CA PHE A 136 -8.59 -1.41 -0.46
C PHE A 136 -8.87 -1.01 1.00
N LYS A 137 -9.11 -2.00 1.88
CA LYS A 137 -9.33 -1.77 3.31
C LYS A 137 -7.99 -1.82 4.04
N ASP A 138 -7.87 -1.05 5.11
CA ASP A 138 -6.60 -0.93 5.86
C ASP A 138 -6.47 -1.97 6.99
N ARG A 139 -7.58 -2.51 7.48
CA ARG A 139 -7.61 -3.46 8.62
C ARG A 139 -7.35 -4.94 8.33
N PRO A 140 -7.52 -5.52 7.12
CA PRO A 140 -7.54 -6.97 6.96
C PRO A 140 -6.35 -7.74 7.54
N LEU A 141 -5.13 -7.22 7.37
CA LEU A 141 -3.93 -7.87 7.88
C LEU A 141 -3.84 -7.80 9.41
N ALA A 142 -4.17 -6.65 10.00
CA ALA A 142 -4.17 -6.48 11.45
C ALA A 142 -5.22 -7.37 12.13
N ASP A 143 -6.45 -7.40 11.58
CA ASP A 143 -7.53 -8.27 12.07
C ASP A 143 -7.13 -9.75 12.00
N TRP A 144 -6.45 -10.16 10.92
CA TRP A 144 -5.98 -11.54 10.76
C TRP A 144 -4.87 -11.90 11.74
N LEU A 145 -3.91 -10.99 11.99
CA LEU A 145 -2.87 -11.20 12.99
C LEU A 145 -3.46 -11.28 14.40
N GLN A 146 -4.39 -10.40 14.75
CA GLN A 146 -5.07 -10.40 16.05
C GLN A 146 -5.89 -11.68 16.26
N LYS A 147 -6.54 -12.18 15.21
CA LYS A 147 -7.31 -13.44 15.25
C LYS A 147 -6.45 -14.65 15.58
N HIS A 148 -5.18 -14.67 15.15
CA HIS A 148 -4.27 -15.79 15.38
C HIS A 148 -3.34 -15.60 16.59
N ASN A 149 -3.30 -14.40 17.17
CA ASN A 149 -2.50 -14.03 18.32
C ASN A 149 -3.41 -13.22 19.27
N PRO A 150 -4.30 -13.88 20.03
CA PRO A 150 -5.33 -13.20 20.82
C PRO A 150 -4.76 -12.48 22.04
N GLU A 151 -3.66 -12.98 22.60
CA GLU A 151 -2.97 -12.36 23.74
C GLU A 151 -2.13 -11.17 23.27
N GLU A 152 -2.08 -10.12 24.09
CA GLU A 152 -1.39 -8.86 23.75
C GLU A 152 0.10 -9.08 23.43
N ASP A 153 0.81 -9.82 24.29
CA ASP A 153 2.22 -10.15 24.09
C ASP A 153 2.49 -10.96 22.80
N GLU A 154 1.58 -11.84 22.41
CA GLU A 154 1.70 -12.63 21.18
C GLU A 154 1.45 -11.77 19.96
N TYR A 155 0.43 -10.91 20.02
CA TYR A 155 0.13 -9.96 18.96
C TYR A 155 1.28 -8.98 18.74
N GLU A 156 1.84 -8.42 19.82
CA GLU A 156 2.99 -7.52 19.72
C GLU A 156 4.19 -8.19 19.07
N LYS A 157 4.52 -9.44 19.46
CA LYS A 157 5.57 -10.24 18.80
C LYS A 157 5.27 -10.49 17.33
N ALA A 158 4.02 -10.79 16.97
CA ALA A 158 3.64 -10.99 15.58
C ALA A 158 3.76 -9.71 14.75
N VAL A 159 3.35 -8.56 15.29
CA VAL A 159 3.54 -7.24 14.65
C VAL A 159 5.03 -6.92 14.51
N GLU A 160 5.85 -7.22 15.52
CA GLU A 160 7.30 -7.03 15.43
C GLU A 160 7.92 -7.91 14.33
N ASN A 161 7.53 -9.19 14.26
CA ASN A 161 7.96 -10.08 13.18
C ASN A 161 7.55 -9.55 11.81
N PHE A 162 6.35 -8.99 11.71
CA PHE A 162 5.83 -8.37 10.49
C PHE A 162 6.68 -7.17 10.06
N ILE A 163 6.98 -6.25 10.96
CA ILE A 163 7.78 -5.05 10.68
C ILE A 163 9.14 -5.43 10.06
N TYR A 164 9.86 -6.36 10.69
CA TYR A 164 11.21 -6.74 10.24
C TYR A 164 11.19 -7.53 8.92
N SER A 165 10.34 -8.55 8.82
CA SER A 165 10.24 -9.36 7.61
C SER A 165 9.70 -8.56 6.42
N CYS A 166 8.78 -7.62 6.66
CA CYS A 166 8.30 -6.68 5.64
C CYS A 166 9.41 -5.74 5.15
N ALA A 167 10.20 -5.17 6.06
CA ALA A 167 11.34 -4.32 5.70
C ALA A 167 12.37 -5.08 4.85
N GLY A 168 12.71 -6.31 5.24
CA GLY A 168 13.66 -7.15 4.52
C GLY A 168 13.16 -7.53 3.12
N CYS A 169 11.86 -7.86 3.00
CA CYS A 169 11.21 -8.10 1.71
C CYS A 169 11.19 -6.85 0.82
N CYS A 170 10.91 -5.66 1.36
CA CYS A 170 10.92 -4.42 0.59
C CYS A 170 12.30 -4.15 -0.03
N VAL A 171 13.38 -4.30 0.76
CA VAL A 171 14.75 -4.13 0.28
C VAL A 171 15.13 -5.20 -0.74
N ALA A 172 14.91 -6.48 -0.44
CA ALA A 172 15.29 -7.58 -1.31
C ALA A 172 14.57 -7.53 -2.67
N THR A 173 13.26 -7.29 -2.67
CA THR A 173 12.45 -7.25 -3.90
C THR A 173 12.76 -6.05 -4.77
N TYR A 174 13.12 -4.92 -4.17
CA TYR A 174 13.59 -3.74 -4.89
C TYR A 174 14.95 -4.00 -5.56
N VAL A 175 15.94 -4.44 -4.78
CA VAL A 175 17.32 -4.66 -5.25
C VAL A 175 17.38 -5.71 -6.35
N LEU A 176 16.63 -6.82 -6.21
CA LEU A 176 16.60 -7.89 -7.20
C LEU A 176 15.60 -7.65 -8.34
N GLY A 177 14.78 -6.58 -8.26
CA GLY A 177 13.82 -6.26 -9.30
C GLY A 177 12.79 -7.34 -9.54
N ILE A 178 12.32 -7.97 -8.47
CA ILE A 178 11.27 -8.99 -8.54
C ILE A 178 10.01 -8.32 -9.08
N CYS A 179 9.46 -8.81 -10.19
CA CYS A 179 8.42 -8.08 -10.93
C CYS A 179 6.99 -8.55 -10.64
N ASP A 180 6.74 -9.85 -10.54
CA ASP A 180 5.38 -10.40 -10.43
C ASP A 180 4.80 -10.30 -9.01
N ARG A 181 4.57 -9.06 -8.57
CA ARG A 181 4.31 -8.73 -7.17
C ARG A 181 2.83 -8.44 -6.94
N HIS A 182 1.98 -9.44 -7.08
CA HIS A 182 0.58 -9.37 -6.70
C HIS A 182 0.32 -10.00 -5.31
N ASN A 183 -0.83 -9.71 -4.71
CA ASN A 183 -1.20 -10.18 -3.36
C ASN A 183 -1.32 -11.71 -3.21
N ASP A 184 -1.42 -12.49 -4.29
CA ASP A 184 -1.24 -13.96 -4.22
C ASP A 184 0.21 -14.41 -4.05
N ASN A 185 1.20 -13.59 -4.47
CA ASN A 185 2.63 -13.92 -4.39
C ASN A 185 3.30 -13.38 -3.11
N ILE A 186 2.49 -12.89 -2.17
CA ILE A 186 2.95 -12.44 -0.86
C ILE A 186 2.16 -13.25 0.16
N MET A 187 2.88 -13.84 1.11
CA MET A 187 2.32 -14.67 2.15
C MET A 187 2.64 -14.09 3.53
N LEU A 188 1.77 -14.39 4.49
CA LEU A 188 1.90 -14.01 5.88
C LEU A 188 1.72 -15.25 6.77
N LYS A 189 2.70 -15.51 7.64
CA LYS A 189 2.60 -16.55 8.67
C LYS A 189 1.76 -16.07 9.84
N THR A 190 1.11 -17.00 10.56
CA THR A 190 0.39 -16.69 11.81
C THR A 190 1.29 -16.04 12.86
N THR A 191 2.59 -16.37 12.84
CA THR A 191 3.64 -15.75 13.66
C THR A 191 4.06 -14.35 13.20
N GLY A 192 3.35 -13.74 12.24
CA GLY A 192 3.61 -12.39 11.75
C GLY A 192 4.66 -12.26 10.65
N HIS A 193 5.35 -13.33 10.27
CA HIS A 193 6.42 -13.23 9.27
C HIS A 193 5.85 -13.12 7.85
N MET A 194 6.15 -12.03 7.16
CA MET A 194 5.80 -11.78 5.77
C MET A 194 6.91 -12.28 4.83
N PHE A 195 6.53 -12.88 3.71
CA PHE A 195 7.50 -13.30 2.70
C PHE A 195 6.91 -13.34 1.29
N HIS A 196 7.76 -13.17 0.29
CA HIS A 196 7.39 -13.31 -1.12
C HIS A 196 7.59 -14.76 -1.58
N ILE A 197 6.77 -15.18 -2.54
CA ILE A 197 6.89 -16.44 -3.26
C ILE A 197 6.83 -16.17 -4.77
N ASP A 198 7.16 -17.19 -5.56
CA ASP A 198 7.10 -17.18 -7.02
C ASP A 198 7.98 -16.07 -7.66
N PHE A 199 9.27 -16.38 -7.80
CA PHE A 199 10.28 -15.43 -8.29
C PHE A 199 10.59 -15.60 -9.77
N GLY A 200 9.69 -16.23 -10.54
CA GLY A 200 9.89 -16.55 -11.96
C GLY A 200 10.01 -15.35 -12.91
N ARG A 201 10.15 -14.12 -12.39
CA ARG A 201 10.56 -12.91 -13.11
C ARG A 201 11.28 -11.93 -12.18
N PHE A 202 12.55 -11.64 -12.47
CA PHE A 202 13.41 -10.76 -11.69
C PHE A 202 14.24 -9.83 -12.60
N LEU A 203 15.06 -8.94 -12.03
CA LEU A 203 15.89 -7.94 -12.74
C LEU A 203 15.11 -6.90 -13.57
N GLY A 204 13.86 -6.62 -13.21
CA GLY A 204 13.09 -5.55 -13.88
C GLY A 204 12.48 -5.94 -15.22
N HIS A 205 12.54 -7.22 -15.61
CA HIS A 205 11.81 -7.85 -16.72
C HIS A 205 10.30 -7.94 -16.44
N ALA A 206 9.69 -6.76 -16.23
CA ALA A 206 8.29 -6.63 -15.87
C ALA A 206 7.37 -7.01 -17.03
N GLN A 207 6.19 -7.57 -16.70
CA GLN A 207 5.15 -7.76 -17.70
C GLN A 207 4.72 -6.41 -18.28
N MET A 208 4.75 -6.31 -19.60
CA MET A 208 4.28 -5.14 -20.34
C MET A 208 2.82 -5.36 -20.73
N PHE A 209 1.97 -4.35 -20.52
CA PHE A 209 0.63 -4.30 -21.10
C PHE A 209 0.63 -3.25 -22.20
N GLY A 210 0.85 -3.67 -23.45
CA GLY A 210 1.23 -2.76 -24.54
C GLY A 210 2.61 -2.15 -24.28
N ASN A 211 2.75 -0.83 -24.41
CA ASN A 211 4.01 -0.10 -24.17
C ASN A 211 4.20 0.35 -22.72
N ILE A 212 3.39 -0.16 -21.78
CA ILE A 212 3.34 0.32 -20.40
C ILE A 212 3.72 -0.83 -19.45
N LYS A 213 4.70 -0.60 -18.57
CA LYS A 213 5.02 -1.53 -17.46
C LYS A 213 3.82 -1.70 -16.53
N ARG A 214 3.41 -2.96 -16.32
CA ARG A 214 2.29 -3.33 -15.43
C ARG A 214 2.59 -2.97 -13.98
N ASP A 215 3.83 -3.19 -13.53
CA ASP A 215 4.33 -2.78 -12.21
C ASP A 215 5.06 -1.45 -12.27
N ARG A 216 4.46 -0.44 -11.63
CA ARG A 216 5.01 0.92 -11.58
C ARG A 216 5.55 1.31 -10.21
N ALA A 217 5.16 0.59 -9.17
CA ALA A 217 5.68 0.81 -7.82
C ALA A 217 7.09 0.19 -7.70
N PRO A 218 8.02 0.85 -6.98
CA PRO A 218 9.35 0.30 -6.71
C PRO A 218 9.31 -1.09 -6.06
N PHE A 219 8.42 -1.26 -5.08
CA PHE A 219 8.10 -2.52 -4.41
C PHE A 219 6.64 -2.49 -3.91
N VAL A 220 6.12 -3.62 -3.44
CA VAL A 220 4.78 -3.67 -2.85
C VAL A 220 4.85 -3.16 -1.41
N PHE A 221 4.13 -2.08 -1.15
CA PHE A 221 3.87 -1.61 0.20
C PHE A 221 2.50 -0.95 0.24
N THR A 222 1.52 -1.65 0.82
CA THR A 222 0.10 -1.25 0.79
C THR A 222 -0.36 -0.62 2.10
N SER A 223 -1.54 0.01 2.08
CA SER A 223 -2.04 0.74 3.26
C SER A 223 -2.45 -0.17 4.41
N ASP A 224 -2.83 -1.42 4.15
CA ASP A 224 -3.04 -2.44 5.18
C ASP A 224 -1.73 -2.89 5.85
N MET A 225 -0.63 -2.97 5.10
CA MET A 225 0.70 -3.18 5.69
C MET A 225 1.10 -2.00 6.58
N ALA A 226 0.88 -0.77 6.09
CA ALA A 226 1.16 0.44 6.86
C ALA A 226 0.28 0.54 8.12
N TYR A 227 -0.98 0.09 8.07
CA TYR A 227 -1.86 0.05 9.23
C TYR A 227 -1.33 -0.88 10.33
N VAL A 228 -0.84 -2.08 9.96
CA VAL A 228 -0.19 -3.01 10.91
C VAL A 228 1.03 -2.35 11.56
N ILE A 229 1.91 -1.74 10.77
CA ILE A 229 3.13 -1.09 11.26
C ILE A 229 2.79 0.08 12.19
N ASN A 230 1.81 0.90 11.81
CA ASN A 230 1.40 2.05 12.60
C ASN A 230 0.71 1.66 13.90
N GLY A 231 0.07 0.49 13.95
CA GLY A 231 -0.90 0.13 15.00
C GLY A 231 -2.21 0.90 14.87
N GLY A 232 -2.58 1.35 13.66
CA GLY A 232 -3.76 2.15 13.40
C GLY A 232 -3.68 3.01 12.14
N ASP A 233 -4.68 3.89 11.96
CA ASP A 233 -4.84 4.71 10.75
C ASP A 233 -3.81 5.86 10.64
N LYS A 234 -3.21 6.27 11.76
CA LYS A 234 -2.30 7.42 11.81
C LYS A 234 -0.84 6.98 11.80
N PRO A 235 0.05 7.70 11.09
CA PRO A 235 1.50 7.51 11.21
C PRO A 235 1.94 7.54 12.67
N SER A 236 2.70 6.54 13.11
CA SER A 236 3.24 6.43 14.46
C SER A 236 4.77 6.33 14.45
N SER A 237 5.40 6.33 15.63
CA SER A 237 6.86 6.16 15.74
C SER A 237 7.34 4.84 15.14
N ARG A 238 6.51 3.78 15.19
CA ARG A 238 6.82 2.48 14.58
C ARG A 238 7.03 2.56 13.07
N PHE A 239 6.38 3.51 12.39
CA PHE A 239 6.62 3.72 10.97
C PHE A 239 7.98 4.36 10.70
N HIS A 240 8.46 5.22 11.59
CA HIS A 240 9.84 5.73 11.50
C HIS A 240 10.85 4.62 11.71
N ASP A 241 10.63 3.77 12.73
CA ASP A 241 11.49 2.62 12.98
C ASP A 241 11.52 1.65 11.78
N PHE A 242 10.37 1.45 11.12
CA PHE A 242 10.30 0.68 9.86
C PHE A 242 11.09 1.33 8.71
N VAL A 243 10.99 2.65 8.53
CA VAL A 243 11.76 3.37 7.48
C VAL A 243 13.26 3.30 7.76
N ASP A 244 13.66 3.55 9.01
CA ASP A 244 15.04 3.44 9.46
C ASP A 244 15.59 2.02 9.22
N LEU A 245 14.82 1.00 9.58
CA LEU A 245 15.15 -0.40 9.37
C LEU A 245 15.37 -0.73 7.88
N CYS A 246 14.48 -0.26 7.01
CA CYS A 246 14.62 -0.41 5.56
C CYS A 246 15.90 0.26 5.04
N CYS A 247 16.16 1.50 5.46
CA CYS A 247 17.32 2.27 5.00
C CYS A 247 18.64 1.67 5.50
N GLN A 248 18.68 1.17 6.74
CA GLN A 248 19.82 0.44 7.29
C GLN A 248 20.08 -0.83 6.50
N ALA A 249 19.06 -1.67 6.31
CA ALA A 249 19.17 -2.91 5.54
C ALA A 249 19.63 -2.66 4.10
N TYR A 250 19.09 -1.64 3.42
CA TYR A 250 19.49 -1.25 2.07
C TYR A 250 20.96 -0.81 2.00
N ASN A 251 21.41 0.06 2.91
CA ASN A 251 22.80 0.51 2.95
C ASN A 251 23.79 -0.62 3.24
N LEU A 252 23.43 -1.59 4.09
CA LEU A 252 24.25 -2.78 4.32
C LEU A 252 24.44 -3.57 3.02
N ILE A 253 23.36 -3.88 2.29
CA ILE A 253 23.49 -4.60 1.01
C ILE A 253 24.27 -3.80 -0.04
N ARG A 254 24.06 -2.48 -0.10
CA ARG A 254 24.76 -1.57 -1.01
C ARG A 254 26.28 -1.62 -0.86
N LYS A 255 26.79 -1.73 0.37
CA LYS A 255 28.24 -1.86 0.64
C LYS A 255 28.84 -3.15 0.05
N HIS A 256 28.01 -4.14 -0.25
CA HIS A 256 28.41 -5.41 -0.88
C HIS A 256 28.08 -5.49 -2.38
N THR A 257 27.87 -4.36 -3.08
CA THR A 257 27.47 -4.32 -4.50
C THR A 257 28.30 -5.25 -5.40
N HIS A 258 29.64 -5.23 -5.28
CA HIS A 258 30.52 -6.07 -6.10
C HIS A 258 30.28 -7.57 -5.91
N LEU A 259 29.94 -8.02 -4.70
CA LEU A 259 29.62 -9.42 -4.43
C LEU A 259 28.37 -9.84 -5.22
N PHE A 260 27.30 -9.05 -5.17
CA PHE A 260 26.05 -9.34 -5.87
C PHE A 260 26.25 -9.37 -7.38
N LEU A 261 26.98 -8.39 -7.94
CA LEU A 261 27.25 -8.32 -9.37
C LEU A 261 28.12 -9.48 -9.86
N ASN A 262 29.14 -9.88 -9.09
CA ASN A 262 29.99 -11.01 -9.46
C ASN A 262 29.21 -12.33 -9.44
N LEU A 263 28.38 -12.55 -8.41
CA LEU A 263 27.56 -13.77 -8.31
C LEU A 263 26.55 -13.88 -9.45
N LEU A 264 25.88 -12.78 -9.79
CA LEU A 264 24.95 -12.75 -10.93
C LEU A 264 25.71 -12.85 -12.27
N GLY A 265 26.88 -12.22 -12.38
CA GLY A 265 27.73 -12.30 -13.57
C GLY A 265 28.19 -13.73 -13.88
N LEU A 266 28.50 -14.53 -12.86
CA LEU A 266 28.80 -15.96 -13.03
C LEU A 266 27.62 -16.78 -13.57
N MET A 267 26.39 -16.28 -13.43
CA MET A 267 25.17 -16.97 -13.84
C MET A 267 24.71 -16.63 -15.28
N LEU A 268 25.33 -15.67 -15.95
CA LEU A 268 24.96 -15.24 -17.32
C LEU A 268 24.95 -16.39 -18.33
N SER A 269 25.84 -17.36 -18.17
CA SER A 269 25.95 -18.51 -19.08
C SER A 269 25.01 -19.67 -18.73
N CYS A 270 24.17 -19.54 -17.70
CA CYS A 270 23.28 -20.63 -17.26
C CYS A 270 21.99 -20.78 -18.09
N GLY A 271 21.77 -19.91 -19.09
CA GLY A 271 20.58 -19.96 -19.94
C GLY A 271 19.29 -19.66 -19.18
N ILE A 272 19.34 -18.72 -18.24
CA ILE A 272 18.16 -18.10 -17.61
C ILE A 272 17.76 -16.91 -18.50
N PRO A 273 16.56 -16.88 -19.09
CA PRO A 273 16.18 -15.84 -20.07
C PRO A 273 16.29 -14.40 -19.54
N GLU A 274 15.99 -14.19 -18.27
CA GLU A 274 15.98 -12.89 -17.58
C GLU A 274 17.38 -12.43 -17.14
N LEU A 275 18.40 -13.28 -17.29
CA LEU A 275 19.79 -13.01 -16.94
C LEU A 275 20.69 -13.60 -18.03
N SER A 276 20.80 -12.86 -19.13
CA SER A 276 21.45 -13.31 -20.36
C SER A 276 22.61 -12.40 -20.79
N ASP A 277 22.60 -11.13 -20.39
CA ASP A 277 23.63 -10.17 -20.77
C ASP A 277 24.05 -9.22 -19.63
N LEU A 278 25.01 -8.34 -19.92
CA LEU A 278 25.53 -7.38 -18.96
C LEU A 278 24.54 -6.23 -18.67
N GLU A 279 23.56 -5.98 -19.54
CA GLU A 279 22.52 -4.99 -19.29
C GLU A 279 21.57 -5.46 -18.19
N ASP A 280 21.34 -6.77 -18.07
CA ASP A 280 20.55 -7.35 -16.96
C ASP A 280 21.21 -7.08 -15.58
N LEU A 281 22.54 -7.09 -15.52
CA LEU A 281 23.30 -6.73 -14.30
C LEU A 281 23.19 -5.24 -13.97
N LYS A 282 23.01 -4.40 -14.99
CA LYS A 282 22.90 -2.95 -14.82
C LYS A 282 21.71 -2.58 -13.94
N TYR A 283 20.61 -3.34 -13.99
CA TYR A 283 19.48 -3.13 -13.08
C TYR A 283 19.93 -3.16 -11.62
N VAL A 284 20.68 -4.19 -11.21
CA VAL A 284 21.12 -4.35 -9.82
C VAL A 284 22.12 -3.27 -9.43
N TYR A 285 23.03 -2.90 -10.34
CA TYR A 285 23.96 -1.78 -10.13
C TYR A 285 23.20 -0.47 -9.89
N ASP A 286 22.26 -0.15 -10.78
CA ASP A 286 21.46 1.08 -10.71
C ASP A 286 20.52 1.09 -9.49
N ALA A 287 20.00 -0.08 -9.09
CA ALA A 287 19.17 -0.23 -7.89
C ALA A 287 19.99 -0.05 -6.61
N LEU A 288 21.22 -0.57 -6.56
CA LEU A 288 22.09 -0.46 -5.38
C LEU A 288 22.74 0.92 -5.25
N ARG A 289 23.01 1.64 -6.34
CA ARG A 289 23.62 2.99 -6.31
C ARG A 289 24.91 3.03 -5.48
N PRO A 290 25.93 2.22 -5.81
CA PRO A 290 27.17 2.14 -5.02
C PRO A 290 27.92 3.47 -4.89
N GLN A 291 27.74 4.38 -5.85
CA GLN A 291 28.37 5.71 -5.86
C GLN A 291 27.78 6.70 -4.85
N ASP A 292 26.57 6.46 -4.34
CA ASP A 292 25.90 7.39 -3.44
C ASP A 292 26.50 7.31 -2.02
N SER A 293 26.36 8.38 -1.23
CA SER A 293 26.66 8.31 0.20
C SER A 293 25.55 7.58 0.97
N ASP A 294 25.83 7.08 2.18
CA ASP A 294 24.82 6.40 3.02
C ASP A 294 23.60 7.32 3.28
N ALA A 295 23.85 8.63 3.39
CA ALA A 295 22.83 9.66 3.55
C ALA A 295 21.97 9.85 2.28
N ASP A 296 22.59 9.95 1.11
CA ASP A 296 21.86 10.10 -0.17
C ASP A 296 21.04 8.84 -0.48
N ALA A 297 21.60 7.66 -0.21
CA ALA A 297 20.93 6.37 -0.36
C ALA A 297 19.72 6.24 0.58
N THR A 298 19.83 6.73 1.82
CA THR A 298 18.72 6.81 2.79
C THR A 298 17.58 7.71 2.30
N THR A 299 17.91 8.92 1.84
CA THR A 299 16.93 9.84 1.24
C THR A 299 16.24 9.21 0.04
N TYR A 300 17.02 8.53 -0.81
CA TYR A 300 16.50 7.85 -1.99
C TYR A 300 15.52 6.74 -1.63
N PHE A 301 15.91 5.81 -0.76
CA PHE A 301 15.07 4.67 -0.40
C PHE A 301 13.81 5.09 0.36
N THR A 302 13.89 6.14 1.18
CA THR A 302 12.71 6.74 1.85
C THR A 302 11.67 7.19 0.82
N ARG A 303 12.09 7.86 -0.26
CA ARG A 303 11.17 8.27 -1.33
C ARG A 303 10.54 7.09 -2.05
N LEU A 304 11.24 5.95 -2.13
CA LEU A 304 10.66 4.72 -2.67
C LEU A 304 9.56 4.19 -1.76
N ILE A 305 9.74 4.20 -0.43
CA ILE A 305 8.70 3.80 0.55
C ILE A 305 7.45 4.68 0.38
N GLU A 306 7.63 6.01 0.36
CA GLU A 306 6.53 6.97 0.18
C GLU A 306 5.81 6.78 -1.16
N SER A 307 6.57 6.60 -2.24
CA SER A 307 6.02 6.36 -3.58
C SER A 307 5.26 5.03 -3.67
N SER A 308 5.74 3.98 -2.99
CA SER A 308 5.08 2.68 -2.94
C SER A 308 3.78 2.77 -2.15
N LEU A 309 3.78 3.42 -0.98
CA LEU A 309 2.59 3.62 -0.14
C LEU A 309 1.49 4.42 -0.86
N GLY A 310 1.88 5.45 -1.62
CA GLY A 310 0.97 6.27 -2.41
C GLY A 310 0.45 5.62 -3.70
N SER A 311 0.91 4.40 -4.05
CA SER A 311 0.60 3.77 -5.33
C SER A 311 -0.82 3.20 -5.38
N VAL A 312 -1.73 3.96 -6.00
CA VAL A 312 -3.08 3.49 -6.36
C VAL A 312 -3.04 2.34 -7.37
N ALA A 313 -2.00 2.29 -8.22
CA ALA A 313 -1.82 1.26 -9.23
C ALA A 313 -1.65 -0.14 -8.61
N THR A 314 -0.94 -0.23 -7.48
CA THR A 314 -0.74 -1.51 -6.76
C THR A 314 -2.06 -2.06 -6.23
N LYS A 315 -2.87 -1.20 -5.59
CA LYS A 315 -4.20 -1.59 -5.08
C LYS A 315 -5.15 -2.01 -6.21
N LEU A 316 -5.10 -1.31 -7.35
CA LEU A 316 -5.89 -1.66 -8.53
C LEU A 316 -5.44 -3.00 -9.14
N ASN A 317 -4.13 -3.27 -9.20
CA ASN A 317 -3.62 -4.56 -9.66
C ASN A 317 -4.14 -5.69 -8.76
N PHE A 318 -4.05 -5.53 -7.43
CA PHE A 318 -4.55 -6.52 -6.47
C PHE A 318 -6.05 -6.79 -6.64
N PHE A 319 -6.83 -5.76 -6.87
CA PHE A 319 -8.26 -5.91 -7.16
C PHE A 319 -8.53 -6.67 -8.46
N ILE A 320 -7.79 -6.37 -9.53
CA ILE A 320 -7.89 -7.11 -10.81
C ILE A 320 -7.50 -8.57 -10.61
N HIS A 321 -6.45 -8.85 -9.84
CA HIS A 321 -6.04 -10.22 -9.48
C HIS A 321 -7.13 -10.95 -8.68
N ASN A 322 -7.73 -10.29 -7.69
CA ASN A 322 -8.86 -10.84 -6.94
C ASN A 322 -10.02 -11.25 -7.86
N LEU A 323 -10.38 -10.39 -8.81
CA LEU A 323 -11.43 -10.65 -9.81
C LEU A 323 -11.06 -11.77 -10.79
N ALA A 324 -9.82 -11.80 -11.28
CA ALA A 324 -9.36 -12.83 -12.21
C ALA A 324 -9.39 -14.22 -11.57
N GLN A 325 -8.99 -14.34 -10.31
CA GLN A 325 -9.03 -15.60 -9.58
C GLN A 325 -10.46 -16.06 -9.26
N MET A 326 -11.42 -15.14 -9.11
CA MET A 326 -12.83 -15.51 -9.00
C MET A 326 -13.36 -16.19 -10.27
N LYS A 327 -12.79 -15.93 -11.45
CA LYS A 327 -13.14 -16.65 -12.69
C LYS A 327 -12.68 -18.11 -12.69
N PHE A 328 -11.68 -18.46 -11.86
CA PHE A 328 -11.20 -19.83 -11.69
C PHE A 328 -11.91 -20.56 -10.54
N THR A 329 -12.51 -19.83 -9.59
CA THR A 329 -13.45 -20.39 -8.62
C THR A 329 -14.84 -20.38 -9.22
N GLY A 330 -15.22 -21.43 -9.96
CA GLY A 330 -16.58 -21.57 -10.47
C GLY A 330 -17.61 -21.38 -9.35
N SER A 331 -18.32 -20.26 -9.38
CA SER A 331 -19.48 -19.98 -8.53
C SER A 331 -20.30 -18.85 -9.15
N ASP A 332 -21.59 -19.09 -9.33
CA ASP A 332 -22.65 -18.23 -9.88
C ASP A 332 -22.93 -16.94 -9.05
N ALA A 333 -21.91 -16.30 -8.50
CA ALA A 333 -22.07 -15.10 -7.67
C ALA A 333 -22.33 -13.87 -8.54
N ARG A 334 -23.62 -13.51 -8.71
CA ARG A 334 -24.04 -12.22 -9.27
C ARG A 334 -23.40 -11.06 -8.45
N PRO A 335 -22.92 -9.98 -9.09
CA PRO A 335 -22.33 -8.85 -8.38
C PRO A 335 -23.39 -8.18 -7.47
N THR A 336 -23.02 -7.90 -6.23
CA THR A 336 -23.86 -7.24 -5.20
C THR A 336 -23.33 -5.82 -4.92
N LEU A 337 -24.12 -4.90 -4.34
CA LEU A 337 -23.65 -3.56 -3.91
C LEU A 337 -23.08 -3.59 -2.49
N SER A 338 -21.96 -2.92 -2.23
CA SER A 338 -21.17 -3.03 -0.99
C SER A 338 -21.89 -2.46 0.23
N PHE A 339 -22.77 -1.49 0.01
CA PHE A 339 -23.54 -0.80 1.03
C PHE A 339 -24.95 -1.40 1.23
N ALA A 340 -25.35 -2.37 0.42
CA ALA A 340 -26.68 -2.95 0.46
C ALA A 340 -26.67 -4.30 1.22
N PRO A 341 -27.44 -4.43 2.31
CA PRO A 341 -27.43 -5.64 3.14
C PRO A 341 -28.12 -6.84 2.47
N ARG A 342 -28.97 -6.60 1.46
CA ARG A 342 -29.71 -7.61 0.70
C ARG A 342 -29.85 -7.18 -0.76
N VAL A 343 -30.04 -8.15 -1.65
CA VAL A 343 -30.35 -7.91 -3.06
C VAL A 343 -31.84 -7.73 -3.23
N HIS A 344 -32.25 -6.66 -3.90
CA HIS A 344 -33.63 -6.36 -4.24
C HIS A 344 -33.85 -6.50 -5.74
N THR A 345 -35.00 -7.03 -6.11
CA THR A 345 -35.39 -7.31 -7.50
C THR A 345 -36.69 -6.57 -7.84
N ILE A 346 -37.02 -6.53 -9.14
CA ILE A 346 -38.31 -5.99 -9.60
C ILE A 346 -39.52 -6.66 -8.91
N LYS A 347 -39.43 -7.96 -8.58
CA LYS A 347 -40.49 -8.72 -7.92
C LYS A 347 -40.68 -8.31 -6.46
N THR A 348 -39.59 -8.02 -5.76
CA THR A 348 -39.62 -7.68 -4.32
C THR A 348 -39.86 -6.19 -4.08
N SER A 349 -39.59 -5.34 -5.06
CA SER A 349 -39.64 -3.88 -4.87
C SER A 349 -40.60 -3.18 -5.82
N GLY A 350 -41.29 -3.89 -6.72
CA GLY A 350 -42.18 -3.28 -7.71
C GLY A 350 -41.41 -2.47 -8.77
N ARG A 351 -42.00 -2.32 -9.96
CA ARG A 351 -41.34 -1.63 -11.08
C ARG A 351 -41.15 -0.15 -10.76
N ILE A 352 -39.94 0.36 -11.01
CA ILE A 352 -39.60 1.77 -10.87
C ILE A 352 -40.22 2.49 -12.07
N ARG A 353 -41.08 3.47 -11.78
CA ARG A 353 -41.75 4.29 -12.79
C ARG A 353 -40.95 5.55 -13.09
N ASP A 354 -40.47 6.22 -12.04
CA ASP A 354 -39.71 7.45 -12.18
C ASP A 354 -38.70 7.61 -11.03
N VAL A 355 -37.58 8.27 -11.32
CA VAL A 355 -36.53 8.56 -10.34
C VAL A 355 -35.91 9.91 -10.63
N PHE A 356 -35.87 10.77 -9.62
CA PHE A 356 -35.26 12.08 -9.73
C PHE A 356 -34.53 12.49 -8.45
N LEU A 357 -33.43 13.20 -8.64
CA LEU A 357 -32.60 13.71 -7.56
C LEU A 357 -33.17 15.05 -7.07
N CYS A 358 -33.68 15.08 -5.85
CA CYS A 358 -34.38 16.24 -5.29
C CYS A 358 -33.40 17.33 -4.80
N ARG A 359 -32.44 16.95 -3.96
CA ARG A 359 -31.55 17.86 -3.24
C ARG A 359 -30.27 17.17 -2.81
N HIS A 360 -29.28 17.96 -2.38
CA HIS A 360 -28.09 17.46 -1.69
C HIS A 360 -28.11 17.90 -0.22
N GLU A 361 -27.58 17.07 0.67
CA GLU A 361 -27.49 17.33 2.11
C GLU A 361 -26.03 17.21 2.56
N ARG A 362 -25.59 18.12 3.43
CA ARG A 362 -24.24 18.07 3.99
C ARG A 362 -24.18 17.01 5.09
N VAL A 363 -23.32 16.02 4.90
CA VAL A 363 -23.11 14.95 5.87
C VAL A 363 -21.84 15.21 6.66
N PHE A 364 -21.94 15.15 7.99
CA PHE A 364 -20.83 15.40 8.90
C PHE A 364 -20.17 14.11 9.42
N ASN A 365 -20.76 12.93 9.21
CA ASN A 365 -20.28 11.64 9.72
C ASN A 365 -20.78 10.48 8.81
N PRO A 366 -20.00 9.45 8.42
CA PRO A 366 -18.61 9.11 8.78
C PRO A 366 -17.52 9.80 7.93
N SER A 367 -17.90 10.64 6.95
CA SER A 367 -16.97 11.49 6.20
C SER A 367 -17.62 12.85 5.89
N LYS A 368 -16.85 13.95 5.99
CA LYS A 368 -17.32 15.30 5.59
C LYS A 368 -17.58 15.29 4.08
N GLY A 369 -18.84 15.31 3.66
CA GLY A 369 -19.24 15.20 2.26
C GLY A 369 -20.68 15.66 1.98
N TYR A 370 -21.18 15.37 0.78
CA TYR A 370 -22.57 15.60 0.39
C TYR A 370 -23.24 14.27 0.04
N SER A 371 -24.43 14.05 0.58
CA SER A 371 -25.35 12.98 0.17
C SER A 371 -26.41 13.56 -0.75
N TYR A 372 -26.90 12.77 -1.70
CA TYR A 372 -27.93 13.16 -2.64
C TYR A 372 -29.22 12.43 -2.32
N VAL A 373 -30.29 13.18 -2.11
CA VAL A 373 -31.63 12.65 -1.81
C VAL A 373 -32.35 12.40 -3.13
N VAL A 374 -32.62 11.13 -3.40
CA VAL A 374 -33.27 10.66 -4.62
C VAL A 374 -34.70 10.25 -4.28
N LYS A 375 -35.68 10.83 -4.98
CA LYS A 375 -37.07 10.37 -4.93
C LYS A 375 -37.27 9.25 -5.94
N VAL A 376 -37.80 8.14 -5.47
CA VAL A 376 -38.09 6.93 -6.25
C VAL A 376 -39.60 6.73 -6.25
N GLN A 377 -40.21 6.72 -7.43
CA GLN A 377 -41.63 6.45 -7.63
C GLN A 377 -41.80 5.10 -8.30
N ARG A 378 -42.65 4.25 -7.73
CA ARG A 378 -42.96 2.91 -8.25
C ARG A 378 -44.36 2.90 -8.88
N GLU A 379 -44.71 1.86 -9.63
CA GLU A 379 -45.99 1.78 -10.34
C GLU A 379 -47.23 1.90 -9.44
N SER A 380 -47.13 1.52 -8.15
CA SER A 380 -48.18 1.79 -7.16
C SER A 380 -48.16 3.29 -6.78
N PRO A 381 -49.23 4.08 -7.05
CA PRO A 381 -49.24 5.54 -6.85
C PRO A 381 -48.98 6.00 -5.40
N SER A 382 -49.13 5.10 -4.43
CA SER A 382 -48.91 5.35 -2.99
C SER A 382 -47.49 5.01 -2.51
N ASP A 383 -46.60 4.53 -3.38
CA ASP A 383 -45.27 4.02 -3.00
C ASP A 383 -44.14 4.94 -3.47
N VAL A 384 -44.05 6.11 -2.82
CA VAL A 384 -42.99 7.11 -3.02
C VAL A 384 -41.97 6.99 -1.90
N ALA A 385 -40.72 6.69 -2.25
CA ALA A 385 -39.62 6.60 -1.31
C ALA A 385 -38.57 7.68 -1.56
N PHE A 386 -37.89 8.13 -0.49
CA PHE A 386 -36.71 8.98 -0.56
C PHE A 386 -35.51 8.19 -0.08
N VAL A 387 -34.49 8.06 -0.92
CA VAL A 387 -33.26 7.32 -0.61
C VAL A 387 -32.05 8.25 -0.65
N GLN A 388 -31.11 8.08 0.27
CA GLN A 388 -29.91 8.90 0.34
C GLN A 388 -28.69 8.14 -0.20
N ARG A 389 -28.01 8.72 -1.20
CA ARG A 389 -26.84 8.10 -1.85
C ARG A 389 -25.67 9.05 -1.97
N THR A 390 -24.46 8.55 -1.73
CA THR A 390 -23.24 9.33 -1.94
C THR A 390 -22.76 9.23 -3.39
N PHE A 391 -21.89 10.15 -3.79
CA PHE A 391 -21.30 10.11 -5.13
C PHE A 391 -20.49 8.82 -5.37
N GLU A 392 -19.83 8.33 -4.33
CA GLU A 392 -19.06 7.09 -4.35
C GLU A 392 -19.98 5.87 -4.58
N GLU A 393 -21.18 5.86 -3.99
CA GLU A 393 -22.17 4.80 -4.21
C GLU A 393 -22.69 4.82 -5.66
N PHE A 394 -22.93 6.01 -6.25
CA PHE A 394 -23.26 6.13 -7.68
C PHE A 394 -22.15 5.60 -8.59
N GLN A 395 -20.90 5.88 -8.23
CA GLN A 395 -19.73 5.39 -8.96
C GLN A 395 -19.61 3.86 -8.85
N GLU A 396 -19.87 3.30 -7.67
CA GLU A 396 -19.88 1.85 -7.45
C GLU A 396 -20.94 1.16 -8.31
N LEU A 397 -22.17 1.69 -8.35
CA LEU A 397 -23.24 1.18 -9.21
C LEU A 397 -22.79 1.18 -10.68
N HIS A 398 -22.25 2.30 -11.16
CA HIS A 398 -21.80 2.42 -12.54
C HIS A 398 -20.72 1.41 -12.90
N ASN A 399 -19.74 1.22 -12.00
CA ASN A 399 -18.66 0.26 -12.20
C ASN A 399 -19.17 -1.18 -12.24
N LYS A 400 -20.15 -1.54 -11.39
CA LYS A 400 -20.73 -2.89 -11.36
C LYS A 400 -21.62 -3.17 -12.57
N LEU A 401 -22.37 -2.18 -13.04
CA LEU A 401 -23.13 -2.30 -14.29
C LEU A 401 -22.22 -2.50 -15.51
N ARG A 402 -21.04 -1.85 -15.55
CA ARG A 402 -20.02 -2.07 -16.61
C ARG A 402 -19.44 -3.49 -16.65
N LEU A 403 -19.53 -4.24 -15.55
CA LEU A 403 -19.12 -5.64 -15.51
C LEU A 403 -20.20 -6.57 -16.09
N LEU A 404 -21.47 -6.15 -16.01
CA LEU A 404 -22.62 -6.95 -16.45
C LEU A 404 -23.03 -6.66 -17.89
N PHE A 405 -22.87 -5.42 -18.35
CA PHE A 405 -23.42 -4.97 -19.63
C PHE A 405 -22.36 -4.31 -20.52
N PRO A 406 -22.39 -4.57 -21.84
CA PRO A 406 -21.59 -3.84 -22.81
C PRO A 406 -21.76 -2.32 -22.67
N SER A 407 -20.67 -1.57 -22.89
CA SER A 407 -20.67 -0.09 -22.80
C SER A 407 -21.60 0.62 -23.79
N SER A 408 -22.18 -0.11 -24.75
CA SER A 408 -23.23 0.38 -25.66
C SER A 408 -24.61 0.45 -25.01
N LEU A 409 -24.88 -0.37 -23.98
CA LEU A 409 -26.18 -0.45 -23.29
C LEU A 409 -26.26 0.44 -22.04
N LEU A 410 -25.13 1.03 -21.63
CA LEU A 410 -25.05 1.85 -20.42
C LEU A 410 -25.09 3.36 -20.73
N PRO A 411 -25.65 4.19 -19.83
CA PRO A 411 -25.64 5.63 -19.97
C PRO A 411 -24.24 6.19 -20.23
N ARG A 412 -24.10 6.94 -21.34
CA ARG A 412 -22.93 7.77 -21.60
C ARG A 412 -23.20 9.14 -20.98
N TYR A 413 -22.29 9.60 -20.11
CA TYR A 413 -22.35 10.97 -19.60
C TYR A 413 -22.39 11.97 -20.76
N PRO A 414 -23.21 13.05 -20.69
CA PRO A 414 -23.41 13.96 -21.81
C PRO A 414 -22.08 14.54 -22.30
N ARG A 415 -21.80 14.36 -23.60
CA ARG A 415 -20.85 15.21 -24.33
C ARG A 415 -21.49 16.59 -24.47
N ARG A 416 -20.69 17.65 -24.33
CA ARG A 416 -21.13 18.99 -24.78
C ARG A 416 -21.56 18.88 -26.25
N PRO A 417 -22.74 19.40 -26.64
CA PRO A 417 -23.12 19.43 -28.04
C PRO A 417 -22.10 20.24 -28.85
N SER A 418 -21.66 19.67 -29.97
CA SER A 418 -21.03 20.41 -31.06
C SER A 418 -22.02 21.44 -31.59
N GLN A 419 -21.53 22.65 -31.84
CA GLN A 419 -22.30 23.78 -32.37
C GLN A 419 -23.04 23.42 -33.67
N THR A 420 -24.31 23.79 -33.72
CA THR A 420 -24.92 24.47 -34.88
C THR A 420 -25.67 25.70 -34.37
N LEU A 421 -25.09 26.86 -34.65
CA LEU A 421 -25.62 28.24 -34.78
C LEU A 421 -26.67 28.78 -33.77
N GLY A 422 -26.26 29.78 -32.97
CA GLY A 422 -27.14 30.84 -32.42
C GLY A 422 -26.79 31.43 -31.03
N ALA A 423 -26.08 32.56 -30.97
CA ALA A 423 -26.01 33.56 -29.87
C ALA A 423 -25.10 33.27 -28.61
N PRO A 424 -24.76 34.28 -27.74
CA PRO A 424 -23.39 34.84 -27.69
C PRO A 424 -22.58 34.60 -26.38
N HIS A 425 -21.25 34.60 -26.57
CA HIS A 425 -20.11 34.95 -25.67
C HIS A 425 -19.89 34.25 -24.30
N TRP A 426 -18.88 33.36 -24.27
CA TRP A 426 -17.96 33.19 -23.12
C TRP A 426 -16.51 32.94 -23.59
N PRO A 427 -15.44 33.43 -22.91
CA PRO A 427 -14.06 33.30 -23.37
C PRO A 427 -13.49 31.87 -23.27
N ARG A 428 -12.63 31.50 -24.24
CA ARG A 428 -11.96 30.20 -24.42
C ARG A 428 -10.61 30.12 -23.69
N ALA A 429 -10.33 28.96 -23.07
CA ALA A 429 -9.03 28.24 -22.98
C ALA A 429 -9.22 27.07 -21.98
N LEU A 430 -8.86 25.80 -22.16
CA LEU A 430 -7.99 25.03 -23.06
C LEU A 430 -8.56 23.59 -23.17
N LEU A 431 -8.38 22.95 -24.34
CA LEU A 431 -8.82 21.60 -24.72
C LEU A 431 -7.67 20.57 -24.55
N SER A 432 -7.98 19.31 -24.18
CA SER A 432 -7.47 18.07 -24.84
C SER A 432 -7.95 16.74 -24.17
N ILE A 433 -8.82 15.97 -24.88
CA ILE A 433 -8.77 14.51 -25.27
C ILE A 433 -8.70 13.43 -24.13
N ARG A 434 -9.47 12.31 -24.00
CA ARG A 434 -10.31 11.39 -24.84
C ARG A 434 -11.30 10.54 -23.94
N PRO A 435 -12.09 9.55 -24.43
CA PRO A 435 -13.45 9.24 -23.96
C PRO A 435 -13.58 8.01 -23.01
N HIS A 436 -14.76 7.90 -22.38
CA HIS A 436 -15.28 6.74 -21.63
C HIS A 436 -14.89 6.58 -20.15
N SER A 437 -15.18 7.57 -19.31
CA SER A 437 -15.27 7.34 -17.86
C SER A 437 -16.20 8.34 -17.18
N PHE A 438 -16.94 7.84 -16.18
CA PHE A 438 -17.47 8.64 -15.06
C PHE A 438 -16.36 9.59 -14.58
N PRO A 439 -16.63 10.87 -14.23
CA PRO A 439 -15.58 11.87 -14.07
C PRO A 439 -14.47 11.44 -13.11
N SER A 440 -13.39 10.89 -13.67
CA SER A 440 -12.16 10.53 -12.99
C SER A 440 -11.23 11.73 -13.07
N ARG A 441 -11.44 12.69 -12.18
CA ARG A 441 -10.38 13.60 -11.77
C ARG A 441 -10.38 13.70 -10.26
N PHE A 442 -9.42 13.00 -9.66
CA PHE A 442 -8.73 13.48 -8.48
C PHE A 442 -8.22 14.90 -8.77
N VAL A 443 -9.03 15.90 -8.43
CA VAL A 443 -8.54 17.23 -8.07
C VAL A 443 -8.48 17.23 -6.55
N LEU A 444 -7.32 16.87 -6.00
CA LEU A 444 -6.97 17.30 -4.65
C LEU A 444 -7.08 18.84 -4.64
N GLY A 445 -8.13 19.36 -4.01
CA GLY A 445 -8.21 20.78 -3.67
C GLY A 445 -9.52 21.53 -3.92
N ARG A 446 -10.61 20.94 -4.46
CA ARG A 446 -11.86 21.70 -4.68
C ARG A 446 -13.18 20.94 -4.48
N SER A 447 -13.29 20.03 -3.52
CA SER A 447 -14.56 19.35 -3.19
C SER A 447 -15.05 19.67 -1.77
N ARG A 448 -15.17 20.95 -1.44
CA ARG A 448 -15.70 21.42 -0.15
C ARG A 448 -16.68 22.60 -0.28
N GLY A 449 -17.12 22.91 -1.49
CA GLY A 449 -18.06 24.01 -1.75
C GLY A 449 -19.39 23.48 -2.27
N GLU A 450 -20.48 24.07 -1.79
CA GLU A 450 -21.87 23.81 -2.18
C GLU A 450 -22.09 23.84 -3.69
N ALA A 451 -21.41 24.76 -4.41
CA ALA A 451 -21.48 24.87 -5.87
C ALA A 451 -21.04 23.59 -6.63
N VAL A 452 -20.13 22.78 -6.06
CA VAL A 452 -19.71 21.52 -6.69
C VAL A 452 -20.73 20.42 -6.45
N ALA A 453 -21.40 20.43 -5.29
CA ALA A 453 -22.48 19.51 -5.00
C ALA A 453 -23.69 19.79 -5.91
N GLU A 454 -24.04 21.06 -6.12
CA GLU A 454 -25.15 21.42 -7.01
C GLU A 454 -24.86 21.08 -8.47
N ARG A 455 -23.62 21.29 -8.95
CA ARG A 455 -23.23 20.82 -10.28
C ARG A 455 -23.32 19.29 -10.43
N ARG A 456 -22.85 18.55 -9.41
CA ARG A 456 -22.91 17.08 -9.41
C ARG A 456 -24.34 16.57 -9.36
N LYS A 457 -25.25 17.31 -8.72
CA LYS A 457 -26.67 17.00 -8.67
C LYS A 457 -27.28 16.95 -10.09
N GLU A 458 -27.01 17.96 -10.92
CA GLU A 458 -27.49 17.99 -12.31
C GLU A 458 -26.93 16.83 -13.14
N GLU A 459 -25.63 16.59 -13.00
CA GLU A 459 -24.89 15.50 -13.66
C GLU A 459 -25.46 14.10 -13.26
N LEU A 460 -25.70 13.88 -11.98
CA LEU A 460 -26.28 12.64 -11.45
C LEU A 460 -27.74 12.48 -11.83
N ASN A 461 -28.54 13.55 -11.85
CA ASN A 461 -29.94 13.49 -12.27
C ASN A 461 -30.04 13.07 -13.75
N GLY A 462 -29.17 13.62 -14.61
CA GLY A 462 -29.05 13.17 -16.00
C GLY A 462 -28.64 11.69 -16.10
N TYR A 463 -27.67 11.25 -15.29
CA TYR A 463 -27.24 9.84 -15.27
C TYR A 463 -28.38 8.89 -14.88
N ILE A 464 -29.13 9.20 -13.82
CA ILE A 464 -30.26 8.41 -13.34
C ILE A 464 -31.33 8.30 -14.42
N TRP A 465 -31.69 9.43 -15.07
CA TRP A 465 -32.70 9.45 -16.10
C TRP A 465 -32.36 8.49 -17.25
N HIS A 466 -31.12 8.52 -17.74
CA HIS A 466 -30.68 7.60 -18.79
C HIS A 466 -30.59 6.15 -18.32
N LEU A 467 -30.34 5.92 -17.03
CA LEU A 467 -30.21 4.57 -16.46
C LEU A 467 -31.56 3.86 -16.38
N ILE A 468 -32.62 4.56 -15.94
CA ILE A 468 -33.96 3.97 -15.83
C ILE A 468 -34.68 3.86 -17.17
N HIS A 469 -34.27 4.63 -18.18
CA HIS A 469 -34.77 4.56 -19.56
C HIS A 469 -33.85 3.74 -20.49
N ALA A 470 -32.87 3.01 -19.94
CA ALA A 470 -32.03 2.09 -20.70
C ALA A 470 -32.83 0.85 -21.17
N ALA A 471 -32.19 -0.02 -21.95
CA ALA A 471 -32.79 -1.29 -22.36
C ALA A 471 -33.28 -2.09 -21.12
N PRO A 472 -34.41 -2.82 -21.20
CA PRO A 472 -35.01 -3.49 -20.03
C PRO A 472 -34.03 -4.39 -19.26
N GLU A 473 -33.10 -5.04 -19.96
CA GLU A 473 -32.08 -5.90 -19.36
C GLU A 473 -31.15 -5.13 -18.41
N VAL A 474 -30.92 -3.85 -18.68
CA VAL A 474 -30.14 -2.93 -17.83
C VAL A 474 -31.05 -2.30 -16.78
N ALA A 475 -32.12 -1.64 -17.21
CA ALA A 475 -33.01 -0.84 -16.35
C ALA A 475 -33.70 -1.69 -15.27
N GLU A 476 -33.92 -2.98 -15.55
CA GLU A 476 -34.59 -3.90 -14.64
C GLU A 476 -33.62 -4.82 -13.87
N CYS A 477 -32.32 -4.54 -13.92
CA CYS A 477 -31.29 -5.34 -13.24
C CYS A 477 -31.38 -5.22 -11.70
N ASP A 478 -31.11 -6.34 -11.00
CA ASP A 478 -31.09 -6.44 -9.53
C ASP A 478 -30.23 -5.34 -8.87
N LEU A 479 -29.12 -4.92 -9.49
CA LEU A 479 -28.28 -3.84 -8.98
C LEU A 479 -29.01 -2.49 -8.92
N ILE A 480 -29.87 -2.19 -9.90
CA ILE A 480 -30.64 -0.94 -9.94
C ILE A 480 -31.71 -0.94 -8.87
N TYR A 481 -32.46 -2.04 -8.73
CA TYR A 481 -33.47 -2.18 -7.68
C TYR A 481 -32.86 -2.16 -6.28
N THR A 482 -31.70 -2.77 -6.10
CA THR A 482 -30.93 -2.73 -4.86
C THR A 482 -30.44 -1.30 -4.57
N PHE A 483 -29.95 -0.58 -5.58
CA PHE A 483 -29.48 0.79 -5.42
C PHE A 483 -30.59 1.76 -4.99
N PHE A 484 -31.80 1.61 -5.52
CA PHE A 484 -32.95 2.47 -5.22
C PHE A 484 -33.86 1.92 -4.10
N HIS A 485 -33.44 0.90 -3.36
CA HIS A 485 -34.18 0.42 -2.20
C HIS A 485 -33.85 1.26 -0.93
N PRO A 486 -34.85 1.64 -0.11
CA PRO A 486 -34.59 2.34 1.15
C PRO A 486 -33.68 1.55 2.09
N LEU A 487 -32.74 2.24 2.75
CA LEU A 487 -31.88 1.68 3.79
C LEU A 487 -32.31 2.22 5.17
N PRO A 488 -31.91 1.58 6.28
CA PRO A 488 -32.29 2.04 7.63
C PRO A 488 -31.89 3.49 7.95
N ARG A 489 -30.88 4.04 7.24
CA ARG A 489 -30.47 5.45 7.35
C ARG A 489 -31.43 6.44 6.67
N ASP A 490 -32.25 5.95 5.73
CA ASP A 490 -33.18 6.76 4.94
C ASP A 490 -34.49 7.05 5.72
N GLU A 491 -34.81 6.27 6.77
CA GLU A 491 -36.01 6.45 7.61
C GLU A 491 -35.93 7.64 8.59
N LYS A 492 -34.72 8.10 8.94
CA LYS A 492 -34.51 9.21 9.90
C LYS A 492 -34.63 10.62 9.30
N ALA A 493 -34.84 10.74 7.99
CA ALA A 493 -34.83 12.03 7.28
C ALA A 493 -36.21 12.74 7.19
N ALA A 494 -37.26 12.17 7.80
CA ALA A 494 -38.60 12.75 7.84
C ALA A 494 -38.90 13.37 9.21
N GLY A 495 -38.25 14.49 9.56
CA GLY A 495 -38.61 15.25 10.75
C GLY A 495 -37.62 16.30 11.25
N THR A 496 -38.02 17.58 11.12
CA THR A 496 -37.63 18.78 11.91
C THR A 496 -36.21 19.36 11.83
N ASN A 497 -36.15 20.62 11.37
CA ASN A 497 -35.01 21.54 11.46
C ASN A 497 -34.78 22.03 12.91
N PRO A 498 -33.52 22.19 13.35
CA PRO A 498 -33.17 23.17 14.38
C PRO A 498 -32.31 24.32 13.81
N ALA A 499 -32.63 25.54 14.26
CA ALA A 499 -31.96 26.80 13.91
C ALA A 499 -30.50 26.88 14.44
N PRO A 500 -29.62 27.72 13.83
CA PRO A 500 -28.23 27.84 14.27
C PRO A 500 -28.12 28.72 15.52
N LYS A 501 -27.41 28.22 16.55
CA LYS A 501 -26.97 29.03 17.69
C LYS A 501 -25.68 29.77 17.34
N ALA A 502 -25.65 31.07 17.66
CA ALA A 502 -24.46 31.91 17.61
C ALA A 502 -23.44 31.46 18.67
N ALA A 503 -22.16 31.43 18.30
CA ALA A 503 -21.05 31.25 19.23
C ALA A 503 -20.23 32.55 19.24
N ASP A 504 -20.19 33.19 20.40
CA ASP A 504 -19.33 34.33 20.69
C ASP A 504 -17.86 33.91 20.61
N ALA A 505 -17.09 34.61 19.75
CA ALA A 505 -15.66 34.46 19.63
C ALA A 505 -14.96 35.59 20.41
N THR A 506 -14.48 35.27 21.61
CA THR A 506 -13.50 36.08 22.34
C THR A 506 -12.11 35.86 21.73
N TRP A 507 -11.56 36.90 21.12
CA TRP A 507 -10.22 36.90 20.51
C TRP A 507 -9.13 37.07 21.58
N ALA A 508 -8.57 35.97 22.06
CA ALA A 508 -7.26 35.94 22.69
C ALA A 508 -6.52 34.64 22.28
N ARG A 509 -5.52 34.75 21.39
CA ARG A 509 -4.70 33.62 20.92
C ARG A 509 -3.70 33.20 22.01
N SER A 510 -3.84 31.99 22.54
CA SER A 510 -2.84 31.34 23.40
C SER A 510 -1.72 30.70 22.55
N LEU A 511 -0.48 30.71 23.07
CA LEU A 511 0.65 29.98 22.49
C LEU A 511 0.26 28.49 22.35
N GLY A 512 0.43 27.93 21.14
CA GLY A 512 0.21 26.50 20.91
C GLY A 512 1.06 25.66 21.86
N LYS A 513 0.47 24.56 22.36
CA LYS A 513 1.22 23.54 23.08
C LYS A 513 2.36 23.08 22.16
N VAL A 514 3.60 23.11 22.63
CA VAL A 514 4.76 22.64 21.87
C VAL A 514 5.28 21.32 22.45
N GLY A 515 5.86 20.47 21.60
CA GLY A 515 6.41 19.20 22.05
C GLY A 515 6.83 18.29 20.90
N GLY A 516 7.37 17.13 21.25
CA GLY A 516 7.87 16.13 20.32
C GLY A 516 9.39 16.03 20.33
N GLU A 517 9.93 15.17 19.48
CA GLU A 517 11.37 14.94 19.33
C GLU A 517 11.72 14.87 17.85
N VAL A 518 12.87 15.44 17.47
CA VAL A 518 13.41 15.38 16.11
C VAL A 518 14.67 14.51 16.08
N LYS A 519 14.72 13.54 15.18
CA LYS A 519 15.91 12.73 14.90
C LYS A 519 16.75 13.41 13.83
N LEU A 520 18.02 13.65 14.14
CA LEU A 520 18.97 14.30 13.24
C LEU A 520 20.23 13.45 13.08
N SER A 521 20.87 13.55 11.92
CA SER A 521 22.30 13.29 11.74
C SER A 521 23.02 14.60 11.38
N ILE A 522 24.10 14.89 12.10
CA ILE A 522 24.90 16.11 11.95
C ILE A 522 26.35 15.70 11.70
N SER A 523 26.95 16.19 10.62
CA SER A 523 28.36 15.95 10.29
C SER A 523 28.99 17.16 9.61
N TYR A 524 30.32 17.28 9.71
CA TYR A 524 31.07 18.36 9.08
C TYR A 524 32.24 17.81 8.27
N LYS A 525 32.28 18.14 6.97
CA LYS A 525 33.37 17.74 6.06
C LYS A 525 33.52 18.75 4.93
N ASN A 526 34.74 18.92 4.42
CA ASN A 526 35.05 19.79 3.26
C ASN A 526 34.51 21.23 3.39
N ASN A 527 34.64 21.85 4.58
CA ASN A 527 34.10 23.17 4.89
C ASN A 527 32.56 23.29 4.79
N LYS A 528 31.85 22.17 4.84
CA LYS A 528 30.38 22.10 4.80
C LYS A 528 29.83 21.41 6.04
N LEU A 529 28.78 21.98 6.60
CA LEU A 529 27.98 21.38 7.66
C LEU A 529 26.75 20.72 7.03
N PHE A 530 26.59 19.42 7.27
CA PHE A 530 25.49 18.60 6.78
C PHE A 530 24.54 18.30 7.94
N ILE A 531 23.25 18.55 7.71
CA ILE A 531 22.20 18.34 8.71
C ILE A 531 21.11 17.51 8.04
N MET A 532 21.12 16.20 8.28
CA MET A 532 20.07 15.30 7.85
C MET A 532 18.92 15.37 8.85
N VAL A 533 17.79 15.93 8.41
CA VAL A 533 16.54 15.90 9.16
C VAL A 533 15.83 14.59 8.84
N MET A 534 15.77 13.65 9.80
CA MET A 534 15.27 12.30 9.55
C MET A 534 13.77 12.18 9.80
N HIS A 535 13.38 12.13 11.08
CA HIS A 535 12.01 11.94 11.53
C HIS A 535 11.69 12.93 12.66
N ILE A 536 10.40 13.26 12.81
CA ILE A 536 9.90 13.92 14.02
C ILE A 536 8.76 13.07 14.55
N ARG A 537 8.72 12.84 15.86
CA ARG A 537 7.63 12.13 16.52
C ARG A 537 6.99 12.96 17.63
N GLY A 538 5.72 12.70 17.89
CA GLY A 538 5.00 13.27 19.03
C GLY A 538 4.71 14.77 18.92
N LEU A 539 4.53 15.31 17.70
CA LEU A 539 4.10 16.70 17.56
C LEU A 539 2.68 16.89 18.12
N PRO A 540 2.39 18.03 18.75
CA PRO A 540 1.07 18.35 19.24
C PRO A 540 0.08 18.57 18.08
N PRO A 541 -1.16 18.09 18.17
CA PRO A 541 -2.20 18.43 17.20
C PRO A 541 -2.54 19.92 17.27
N LEU A 542 -3.15 20.44 16.20
CA LEU A 542 -3.65 21.80 16.14
C LEU A 542 -4.82 22.00 17.13
N GLN A 543 -5.15 23.26 17.44
CA GLN A 543 -6.18 23.60 18.44
C GLN A 543 -7.58 23.06 18.09
N ASP A 544 -7.84 22.81 16.81
CA ASP A 544 -9.09 22.24 16.28
C ASP A 544 -9.08 20.69 16.26
N GLY A 545 -8.04 20.06 16.81
CA GLY A 545 -7.84 18.62 16.86
C GLY A 545 -7.34 17.98 15.56
N ASN A 546 -7.07 18.78 14.52
CA ASN A 546 -6.51 18.27 13.28
C ASN A 546 -4.99 18.06 13.40
N ASP A 547 -4.47 17.09 12.63
CA ASP A 547 -3.03 16.89 12.52
C ASP A 547 -2.41 18.03 11.69
N PRO A 548 -1.23 18.56 12.07
CA PRO A 548 -0.60 19.70 11.41
C PRO A 548 -0.03 19.34 10.03
N ASP A 549 0.39 20.36 9.27
CA ASP A 549 1.19 20.24 8.05
C ASP A 549 2.65 20.66 8.35
N PRO A 550 3.45 19.85 9.06
CA PRO A 550 4.73 20.30 9.60
C PRO A 550 5.84 20.44 8.53
N TYR A 551 6.73 21.40 8.76
CA TYR A 551 8.04 21.50 8.09
C TYR A 551 9.09 21.99 9.08
N VAL A 552 10.35 21.66 8.80
CA VAL A 552 11.50 22.07 9.61
C VAL A 552 12.16 23.27 9.00
N LYS A 553 12.56 24.22 9.85
CA LYS A 553 13.28 25.43 9.49
C LYS A 553 14.52 25.54 10.37
N THR A 554 15.69 25.69 9.77
CA THR A 554 16.96 25.80 10.49
C THR A 554 17.67 27.12 10.22
N TYR A 555 18.43 27.58 11.21
CA TYR A 555 19.34 28.72 11.17
C TYR A 555 20.64 28.36 11.86
N LEU A 556 21.74 28.93 11.39
CA LEU A 556 23.03 28.84 12.06
C LEU A 556 23.39 30.18 12.70
N LEU A 557 23.33 30.25 14.02
CA LEU A 557 23.47 31.49 14.78
C LEU A 557 24.89 31.63 15.37
N PRO A 558 25.42 32.86 15.50
CA PRO A 558 24.83 34.12 15.05
C PRO A 558 24.75 34.21 13.52
N ASP A 559 23.65 34.74 12.99
CA ASP A 559 23.42 34.94 11.54
C ASP A 559 23.25 36.43 11.21
N PRO A 560 24.33 37.24 11.29
CA PRO A 560 24.23 38.67 11.12
C PRO A 560 23.74 39.06 9.72
N GLN A 561 24.07 38.26 8.69
CA GLN A 561 23.63 38.48 7.31
C GLN A 561 22.24 37.91 7.01
N LYS A 562 21.60 37.18 7.94
CA LYS A 562 20.28 36.53 7.76
C LYS A 562 20.20 35.58 6.55
N THR A 563 21.30 34.91 6.21
CA THR A 563 21.43 34.06 5.01
C THR A 563 21.40 32.56 5.31
N THR A 564 21.48 32.18 6.57
CA THR A 564 21.68 30.78 6.98
C THR A 564 20.37 29.98 7.00
N LYS A 565 19.21 30.62 6.74
CA LYS A 565 17.92 29.92 6.70
C LYS A 565 17.95 28.73 5.73
N ARG A 566 17.60 27.55 6.22
CA ARG A 566 17.26 26.37 5.42
C ARG A 566 15.90 25.84 5.85
N LYS A 567 15.21 25.09 4.98
CA LYS A 567 13.92 24.47 5.31
C LYS A 567 13.75 23.14 4.58
N THR A 568 12.99 22.24 5.18
CA THR A 568 12.53 21.01 4.52
C THR A 568 11.27 21.26 3.70
N LYS A 569 10.84 20.23 2.97
CA LYS A 569 9.47 20.14 2.44
C LYS A 569 8.45 20.06 3.57
N VAL A 570 7.20 20.38 3.23
CA VAL A 570 6.03 20.27 4.12
C VAL A 570 5.49 18.85 4.06
N ALA A 571 5.45 18.18 5.21
CA ALA A 571 4.74 16.92 5.38
C ALA A 571 3.26 17.24 5.68
N ARG A 572 2.34 16.43 5.15
CA ARG A 572 0.90 16.74 5.22
C ARG A 572 0.18 15.92 6.27
N LYS A 573 -0.64 16.59 7.08
CA LYS A 573 -1.59 16.03 8.05
C LYS A 573 -0.99 14.93 8.89
N THR A 574 0.08 15.25 9.61
CA THR A 574 0.79 14.26 10.40
C THR A 574 1.47 14.89 11.61
N CYS A 575 1.33 14.26 12.77
CA CYS A 575 2.10 14.58 13.97
C CYS A 575 3.45 13.86 14.02
N ASN A 576 3.72 12.98 13.06
CA ASN A 576 4.89 12.10 13.02
C ASN A 576 5.55 12.14 11.61
N PRO A 577 6.03 13.30 11.13
CA PRO A 577 6.57 13.41 9.77
C PRO A 577 7.92 12.69 9.60
N THR A 578 8.13 12.13 8.41
CA THR A 578 9.42 11.63 7.92
C THR A 578 9.89 12.56 6.81
N TYR A 579 11.14 13.04 6.90
CA TYR A 579 11.72 13.94 5.89
C TYR A 579 12.90 13.28 5.16
N ASN A 580 13.82 12.67 5.91
CA ASN A 580 15.13 12.21 5.43
C ASN A 580 15.74 13.18 4.41
N GLU A 581 15.74 14.47 4.76
CA GLU A 581 16.16 15.58 3.91
C GLU A 581 17.45 16.22 4.44
N MET A 582 18.45 16.32 3.57
CA MET A 582 19.76 16.88 3.90
C MET A 582 19.79 18.39 3.64
N LEU A 583 19.98 19.16 4.71
CA LEU A 583 20.20 20.60 4.67
C LEU A 583 21.70 20.88 4.76
N VAL A 584 22.23 21.63 3.79
CA VAL A 584 23.67 21.90 3.68
C VAL A 584 23.96 23.38 3.90
N TYR A 585 24.97 23.64 4.73
CA TYR A 585 25.57 24.95 4.91
C TYR A 585 26.99 24.92 4.38
N ASP A 586 27.27 25.76 3.37
CA ASP A 586 28.54 25.80 2.67
C ASP A 586 29.43 26.91 3.21
N GLY A 587 30.75 26.74 3.07
CA GLY A 587 31.75 27.76 3.37
C GLY A 587 31.86 28.13 4.85
N ILE A 588 31.57 27.20 5.78
CA ILE A 588 31.73 27.45 7.22
C ILE A 588 33.16 27.02 7.62
N PRO A 589 34.04 27.93 8.06
CA PRO A 589 35.36 27.56 8.57
C PRO A 589 35.24 26.68 9.82
N ARG A 590 36.13 25.69 9.98
CA ARG A 590 36.07 24.76 11.12
C ARG A 590 36.16 25.46 12.48
N GLY A 591 36.94 26.54 12.56
CA GLY A 591 37.07 27.36 13.78
C GLY A 591 35.76 28.06 14.18
N ASP A 592 34.90 28.41 13.21
CA ASP A 592 33.64 29.08 13.48
C ASP A 592 32.63 28.16 14.17
N LEU A 593 32.67 26.85 13.90
CA LEU A 593 31.68 25.89 14.42
C LEU A 593 31.56 25.95 15.95
N GLN A 594 32.66 26.20 16.66
CA GLN A 594 32.67 26.27 18.12
C GLN A 594 31.84 27.43 18.68
N GLN A 595 31.62 28.46 17.88
CA GLN A 595 30.85 29.65 18.25
C GLN A 595 29.42 29.63 17.70
N ARG A 596 29.03 28.56 16.99
CA ARG A 596 27.75 28.48 16.29
C ARG A 596 26.73 27.60 17.03
N GLU A 597 25.48 28.02 16.98
CA GLU A 597 24.32 27.27 17.45
C GLU A 597 23.39 27.00 16.25
N LEU A 598 23.06 25.73 16.02
CA LEU A 598 22.01 25.34 15.10
C LEU A 598 20.65 25.53 15.79
N ARG A 599 19.85 26.48 15.32
CA ARG A 599 18.47 26.66 15.76
C ARG A 599 17.52 25.99 14.78
N LEU A 600 16.77 25.00 15.26
CA LEU A 600 15.80 24.24 14.49
C LEU A 600 14.40 24.49 15.05
N SER A 601 13.50 25.01 14.22
CA SER A 601 12.08 25.19 14.57
C SER A 601 11.19 24.35 13.64
N VAL A 602 10.18 23.70 14.21
CA VAL A 602 9.17 22.92 13.50
C VAL A 602 7.88 23.74 13.47
N LEU A 603 7.35 24.00 12.27
CA LEU A 603 6.15 24.82 12.10
C LEU A 603 5.10 24.09 11.25
N SER A 604 3.82 24.29 11.53
CA SER A 604 2.71 23.92 10.65
C SER A 604 2.53 24.98 9.57
N GLU A 605 2.49 24.58 8.29
CA GLU A 605 2.12 25.48 7.19
C GLU A 605 0.62 25.74 7.20
N GLU A 606 0.23 26.99 7.45
CA GLU A 606 -1.18 27.41 7.41
C GLU A 606 -1.40 28.28 6.18
N GLY A 607 -2.14 27.80 5.18
CA GLY A 607 -2.16 28.43 3.85
C GLY A 607 -2.45 29.94 3.83
N PHE A 608 -3.41 30.43 4.62
CA PHE A 608 -3.79 31.85 4.70
C PHE A 608 -3.41 32.51 6.04
N TRP A 609 -2.89 31.75 7.00
CA TRP A 609 -2.63 32.24 8.36
C TRP A 609 -1.13 32.22 8.66
N GLU A 610 -0.73 32.78 9.79
CA GLU A 610 0.65 32.63 10.26
C GLU A 610 0.93 31.17 10.62
N ASN A 611 2.10 30.68 10.20
CA ASN A 611 2.55 29.33 10.51
C ASN A 611 2.65 29.13 12.03
N ILE A 612 2.11 28.00 12.50
CA ILE A 612 2.03 27.70 13.93
C ILE A 612 3.31 27.00 14.37
N LEU A 613 3.98 27.50 15.41
CA LEU A 613 5.14 26.84 15.99
C LEU A 613 4.71 25.58 16.76
N LEU A 614 5.25 24.43 16.37
CA LEU A 614 4.96 23.13 16.98
C LEU A 614 6.07 22.70 17.97
N GLY A 615 7.29 23.21 17.78
CA GLY A 615 8.42 22.96 18.68
C GLY A 615 9.73 23.54 18.16
N GLU A 616 10.71 23.73 19.04
CA GLU A 616 12.03 24.27 18.70
C GLU A 616 13.15 23.60 19.51
N VAL A 617 14.33 23.47 18.93
CA VAL A 617 15.55 23.03 19.62
C VAL A 617 16.76 23.85 19.18
N GLY A 618 17.62 24.20 20.14
CA GLY A 618 18.92 24.83 19.91
C GLY A 618 20.04 23.86 20.20
N ILE A 619 20.88 23.58 19.21
CA ILE A 619 21.99 22.62 19.32
C ILE A 619 23.30 23.38 19.17
N ARG A 620 24.09 23.45 20.24
CA ARG A 620 25.42 24.07 20.21
C ARG A 620 26.40 23.14 19.52
N LEU A 621 27.01 23.59 18.43
CA LEU A 621 27.87 22.73 17.62
C LEU A 621 29.17 22.35 18.33
N ARG A 622 29.61 23.13 19.32
CA ARG A 622 30.78 22.82 20.16
C ARG A 622 30.59 21.60 21.07
N ASP A 623 29.34 21.22 21.34
CA ASP A 623 29.01 20.10 22.23
C ASP A 623 28.97 18.76 21.45
N LEU A 624 29.19 18.81 20.13
CA LEU A 624 29.19 17.65 19.24
C LEU A 624 30.61 17.38 18.72
N ASP A 625 31.03 16.11 18.73
CA ASP A 625 32.20 15.70 17.95
C ASP A 625 31.80 15.56 16.48
N LEU A 626 32.00 16.64 15.72
CA LEU A 626 31.66 16.71 14.30
C LEU A 626 32.71 16.08 13.37
N ALA A 627 33.81 15.54 13.92
CA ALA A 627 34.76 14.74 13.14
C ALA A 627 34.17 13.37 12.80
N GLN A 628 33.20 12.90 13.59
CA GLN A 628 32.36 11.74 13.32
C GLN A 628 30.91 12.18 13.08
N GLU A 629 30.13 11.35 12.40
CA GLU A 629 28.70 11.61 12.22
C GLU A 629 27.98 11.46 13.56
N LYS A 630 27.30 12.53 14.00
CA LYS A 630 26.50 12.50 15.23
C LYS A 630 25.03 12.31 14.88
N MET A 631 24.50 11.13 15.20
CA MET A 631 23.09 10.79 15.01
C MET A 631 22.37 10.64 16.37
N GLY A 632 21.15 11.18 16.48
CA GLY A 632 20.35 11.04 17.71
C GLY A 632 19.01 11.77 17.68
N TRP A 633 18.18 11.51 18.70
CA TRP A 633 16.94 12.23 18.98
C TRP A 633 17.21 13.47 19.83
N PHE A 634 16.55 14.58 19.48
CA PHE A 634 16.64 15.86 20.16
C PHE A 634 15.24 16.33 20.55
N ALA A 635 15.01 16.65 21.83
CA ALA A 635 13.73 17.09 22.33
C ALA A 635 13.36 18.50 21.80
N LEU A 636 12.10 18.68 21.40
CA LEU A 636 11.55 19.96 20.95
C LEU A 636 10.85 20.66 22.12
N GLY A 637 11.34 21.85 22.49
CA GLY A 637 10.82 22.67 23.59
C GLY A 637 10.12 23.95 23.13
N SER A 638 9.60 24.70 24.11
CA SER A 638 9.13 26.08 23.94
C SER A 638 10.29 27.04 24.16
N ARG A 639 10.34 28.12 23.38
CA ARG A 639 11.35 29.20 23.48
C ARG A 639 11.86 29.39 24.92
N GLY A 640 13.13 29.07 25.12
CA GLY A 640 13.91 29.48 26.28
C GLY A 640 13.69 28.67 27.55
N HIS A 641 14.33 27.52 27.65
CA HIS A 641 15.19 27.24 28.80
C HIS A 641 16.37 26.40 28.32
N GLY A 642 17.57 26.98 28.44
CA GLY A 642 18.80 26.23 28.26
C GLY A 642 19.02 25.27 29.42
N THR A 643 19.64 24.13 29.08
CA THR A 643 20.33 23.16 29.95
C THR A 643 19.43 22.40 30.95
N LEU A 644 19.49 21.07 31.06
CA LEU A 644 20.48 20.05 30.70
C LEU A 644 19.80 18.82 30.08
#